data_AF-A0A8I2DXY2-F1
#
_entry.id   AF-A0A8I2DXY2-F1
#
_cell.length_a   1.000
_cell.length_b   1.000
_cell.length_c   1.000
_cell.angle_alpha   90.00
_cell.angle_beta   90.00
_cell.angle_gamma   90.00
#
_symmetry.space_group_name_H-M   'P 1'
#
loop_
_entity.id
_entity.type
_entity.pdbx_description
1 polymer ?
#
loop_
_entity_poly.entity_id
_entity_poly.type
_entity_poly.pdbx_seq_one_letter_code
_entity_poly.pdbx_strand_id
1 'polypeptide(L)'
;MAPPVDPAASPPASPAERPQVVFDLGGTWFRSGVRRPDGVLEQVTRRPAVNYLSHPGLSQPELREGLVEYVLTETRRLAPPEPGHSPRASISMGAALNGRTGVILNAGPLWGPGSQPFDLLGALAARRGDVTWFVTNDVTALATYFARQPTYRKAAKISVVTVSTGIACRTIETATRTVPLHPRQGIQGEIGHVPIDFHAAGDPLRLRCDCGADAHLNAYCSGRGIPQVMARLGQAFEQPDWLDPALLHEPGRWARVLGRGLDEREPAAERLLDAVVKPLARSVISLLTVDPEVARIVVTGGVPRTLGRPYRDAMLRNLTELGLYLVSDDDPSYFADLVAFADAQADAGLQGAALAADASVTGSPDAPPPDAPVLLAHRSRRMEEVRRTAYGVTVTDSGAAKVLVESLVAMGSKPRPVVVVDAAVSGAHGPVLVAELEQAGFRPVLKSVAAGEDLKSWPSLAALLEAFESIGVSRTQHPIVAVGGGALLDAVGLAAGLYRRGVPYVRVPTSLVGLIDAGVGAKVAINAFGHKNRLGLFYPPTAVILDVAFLRTLPHLHMVSGVAEAIKIAVVEDPDLYRLLEAHAGRLSDPDFYRTEHGVELVARAADATMSSLAGNLWEADLERPLDFGHSVSPVIEVAAGSGTTHGAAVAVDMALALEIGRQRGVTAPRLADRVINLMRRVGLPTHSASVSAARLFAHLGETAGHRGGDQRFPLIHRLGRHPVFVSDITAGELAGACSRLSSAWGRA
;
A
#
# COMPACT_ATOMS: atom_id res chain seq x y z
N MET A 1 -30.34 -12.10 70.74
CA MET A 1 -31.29 -11.38 69.85
C MET A 1 -30.46 -10.54 68.90
N ALA A 2 -30.26 -11.02 67.67
CA ALA A 2 -29.83 -10.17 66.56
C ALA A 2 -31.08 -9.48 65.98
N PRO A 3 -31.01 -8.22 65.53
CA PRO A 3 -32.17 -7.52 64.98
C PRO A 3 -32.53 -8.10 63.59
N PRO A 4 -33.79 -7.97 63.15
CA PRO A 4 -34.26 -8.57 61.91
C PRO A 4 -33.72 -7.80 60.70
N VAL A 5 -33.39 -8.55 59.65
CA VAL A 5 -33.02 -8.02 58.33
C VAL A 5 -34.30 -7.69 57.56
N ASP A 6 -34.39 -6.45 57.09
CA ASP A 6 -35.48 -5.90 56.28
C ASP A 6 -35.52 -6.56 54.89
N PRO A 7 -36.65 -7.15 54.44
CA PRO A 7 -36.74 -7.77 53.13
C PRO A 7 -37.18 -6.74 52.06
N ALA A 8 -36.47 -6.76 50.93
CA ALA A 8 -36.82 -6.18 49.63
C ALA A 8 -36.49 -4.69 49.39
N ALA A 9 -35.21 -4.43 49.08
CA ALA A 9 -34.89 -3.53 47.99
C ALA A 9 -34.67 -4.38 46.74
N SER A 10 -35.58 -4.31 45.77
CA SER A 10 -35.33 -4.83 44.42
C SER A 10 -33.99 -4.26 43.92
N PRO A 11 -33.15 -5.07 43.24
CA PRO A 11 -31.89 -4.55 42.73
C PRO A 11 -32.17 -3.32 41.85
N PRO A 12 -31.35 -2.25 41.94
CA PRO A 12 -31.57 -1.06 41.13
C PRO A 12 -31.61 -1.46 39.66
N ALA A 13 -32.68 -1.07 38.95
CA ALA A 13 -32.84 -1.28 37.52
C ALA A 13 -31.55 -0.90 36.78
N SER A 14 -31.15 -1.73 35.82
CA SER A 14 -29.90 -1.51 35.11
C SER A 14 -29.90 -0.12 34.43
N PRO A 15 -28.75 0.53 34.22
CA PRO A 15 -28.69 1.86 33.60
C PRO A 15 -29.39 1.98 32.22
N ALA A 16 -29.64 0.85 31.53
CA ALA A 16 -30.37 0.77 30.26
C ALA A 16 -31.90 0.69 30.41
N GLU A 17 -32.42 0.50 31.63
CA GLU A 17 -33.85 0.37 31.95
C GLU A 17 -34.48 1.67 32.45
N ARG A 18 -33.80 2.82 32.29
CA ARG A 18 -34.27 4.14 32.73
C ARG A 18 -34.60 5.06 31.55
N PRO A 19 -35.57 5.98 31.69
CA PRO A 19 -35.84 7.00 30.69
C PRO A 19 -34.59 7.87 30.43
N GLN A 20 -34.42 8.29 29.19
CA GLN A 20 -33.26 9.06 28.75
C GLN A 20 -33.69 10.33 28.03
N VAL A 21 -33.12 11.47 28.42
CA VAL A 21 -33.30 12.71 27.68
C VAL A 21 -32.49 12.60 26.38
N VAL A 22 -33.10 12.91 25.25
CA VAL A 22 -32.46 12.81 23.94
C VAL A 22 -32.52 14.14 23.21
N PHE A 23 -31.46 14.44 22.47
CA PHE A 23 -31.30 15.64 21.68
C PHE A 23 -30.85 15.31 20.25
N ASP A 24 -31.35 16.08 19.29
CA ASP A 24 -30.90 16.07 17.91
C ASP A 24 -30.65 17.52 17.48
N LEU A 25 -29.38 17.90 17.42
CA LEU A 25 -28.91 19.28 17.28
C LEU A 25 -28.29 19.47 15.89
N GLY A 26 -29.13 19.81 14.92
CA GLY A 26 -28.72 20.06 13.54
C GLY A 26 -28.59 21.55 13.20
N GLY A 27 -28.07 21.85 12.01
CA GLY A 27 -27.91 23.23 11.53
C GLY A 27 -29.21 23.99 11.24
N THR A 28 -30.37 23.32 11.20
CA THR A 28 -31.68 23.96 10.93
C THR A 28 -32.64 23.84 12.09
N TRP A 29 -32.64 22.72 12.80
CA TRP A 29 -33.59 22.43 13.88
C TRP A 29 -32.85 21.82 15.06
N PHE A 30 -33.22 22.28 16.26
CA PHE A 30 -32.94 21.58 17.50
C PHE A 30 -34.18 20.81 17.93
N ARG A 31 -33.99 19.56 18.33
CA ARG A 31 -35.04 18.71 18.87
C ARG A 31 -34.61 18.16 20.22
N SER A 32 -35.58 17.97 21.10
CA SER A 32 -35.41 17.33 22.41
C SER A 32 -36.58 16.38 22.67
N GLY A 33 -36.41 15.41 23.55
CA GLY A 33 -37.48 14.51 23.99
C GLY A 33 -37.01 13.56 25.09
N VAL A 34 -37.89 12.67 25.53
CA VAL A 34 -37.58 11.61 26.48
C VAL A 34 -37.83 10.27 25.82
N ARG A 35 -36.81 9.41 25.78
CA ARG A 35 -36.93 8.03 25.33
C ARG A 35 -37.15 7.13 26.52
N ARG A 36 -38.25 6.38 26.50
CA ARG A 36 -38.56 5.36 27.50
C ARG A 36 -37.74 4.08 27.27
N PRO A 37 -37.62 3.21 28.29
CA PRO A 37 -36.92 1.92 28.16
C PRO A 37 -37.49 1.02 27.06
N ASP A 38 -38.81 1.08 26.83
CA ASP A 38 -39.51 0.37 25.73
C ASP A 38 -39.21 0.94 24.33
N GLY A 39 -38.46 2.05 24.25
CA GLY A 39 -38.07 2.73 23.01
C GLY A 39 -39.06 3.78 22.51
N VAL A 40 -40.16 4.01 23.22
CA VAL A 40 -41.13 5.07 22.86
C VAL A 40 -40.54 6.45 23.16
N LEU A 41 -40.70 7.39 22.22
CA LEU A 41 -40.35 8.79 22.42
C LEU A 41 -41.56 9.60 22.86
N GLU A 42 -41.37 10.36 23.93
CA GLU A 42 -42.38 11.25 24.51
C GLU A 42 -41.85 12.67 24.62
N GLN A 43 -42.78 13.63 24.75
CA GLN A 43 -42.49 15.06 25.00
C GLN A 43 -41.52 15.68 23.98
N VAL A 44 -41.58 15.20 22.72
CA VAL A 44 -40.72 15.66 21.64
C VAL A 44 -41.04 17.11 21.31
N THR A 45 -40.03 17.98 21.39
CA THR A 45 -40.12 19.37 20.94
C THR A 45 -39.16 19.64 19.80
N ARG A 46 -39.50 20.67 19.01
CA ARG A 46 -38.69 21.12 17.87
C ARG A 46 -38.67 22.63 17.87
N ARG A 47 -37.48 23.22 17.76
CA ARG A 47 -37.27 24.67 17.66
C ARG A 47 -36.25 24.97 16.56
N PRO A 48 -36.31 26.15 15.92
CA PRO A 48 -35.27 26.59 14.99
C PRO A 48 -33.89 26.58 15.67
N ALA A 49 -32.86 26.13 14.95
CA ALA A 49 -31.50 26.14 15.46
C ALA A 49 -30.96 27.57 15.59
N VAL A 50 -30.25 27.85 16.68
CA VAL A 50 -29.46 29.07 16.84
C VAL A 50 -28.13 28.86 16.12
N ASN A 51 -27.89 29.59 15.04
CA ASN A 51 -26.69 29.46 14.20
C ASN A 51 -26.25 30.80 13.62
N TYR A 52 -25.05 30.83 13.03
CA TYR A 52 -24.45 32.05 12.47
C TYR A 52 -25.26 32.73 11.34
N LEU A 53 -26.13 32.01 10.63
CA LEU A 53 -26.97 32.60 9.56
C LEU A 53 -28.24 33.24 10.11
N SER A 54 -28.88 32.58 11.06
CA SER A 54 -30.09 33.06 11.73
C SER A 54 -29.80 34.17 12.74
N HIS A 55 -28.57 34.22 13.27
CA HIS A 55 -28.12 35.18 14.27
C HIS A 55 -26.73 35.74 13.89
N PRO A 56 -26.61 36.50 12.78
CA PRO A 56 -25.32 36.96 12.25
C PRO A 56 -24.56 37.93 13.17
N GLY A 57 -25.23 38.49 14.18
CA GLY A 57 -24.62 39.36 15.19
C GLY A 57 -23.96 38.65 16.36
N LEU A 58 -24.09 37.31 16.48
CA LEU A 58 -23.51 36.55 17.58
C LEU A 58 -22.13 35.98 17.19
N SER A 59 -21.18 36.09 18.11
CA SER A 59 -19.85 35.48 18.02
C SER A 59 -19.92 33.96 18.22
N GLN A 60 -18.88 33.23 17.80
CA GLN A 60 -18.82 31.77 18.00
C GLN A 60 -18.95 31.34 19.48
N PRO A 61 -18.32 32.02 20.46
CA PRO A 61 -18.54 31.72 21.87
C PRO A 61 -20.00 31.91 22.29
N GLU A 62 -20.68 32.98 21.84
CA GLU A 62 -22.10 33.23 22.17
C GLU A 62 -23.03 32.17 21.55
N LEU A 63 -22.74 31.73 20.33
CA LEU A 63 -23.48 30.63 19.69
C LEU A 63 -23.30 29.31 20.44
N ARG A 64 -22.09 29.02 20.93
CA ARG A 64 -21.80 27.82 21.76
C ARG A 64 -22.49 27.90 23.12
N GLU A 65 -22.46 29.06 23.75
CA GLU A 65 -23.14 29.32 25.01
C GLU A 65 -24.65 29.15 24.85
N GLY A 66 -25.25 29.68 23.78
CA GLY A 66 -26.66 29.49 23.48
C GLY A 66 -27.05 28.02 23.26
N LEU A 67 -26.18 27.21 22.65
CA LEU A 67 -26.37 25.76 22.53
C LEU A 67 -26.36 25.07 23.90
N VAL A 68 -25.38 25.40 24.75
CA VAL A 68 -25.26 24.85 26.10
C VAL A 68 -26.50 25.21 26.93
N GLU A 69 -26.93 26.47 26.90
CA GLU A 69 -28.11 26.92 27.63
C GLU A 69 -29.40 26.28 27.12
N TYR A 70 -29.54 26.06 25.81
CA TYR A 70 -30.65 25.29 25.26
C TYR A 70 -30.69 23.87 25.83
N VAL A 71 -29.57 23.14 25.78
CA VAL A 71 -29.49 21.76 26.26
C VAL A 71 -29.77 21.68 27.77
N LEU A 72 -29.22 22.60 28.57
CA LEU A 72 -29.45 22.64 30.02
C LEU A 72 -30.90 22.97 30.36
N THR A 73 -31.50 23.94 29.65
CA THR A 73 -32.90 24.34 29.85
C THR A 73 -33.86 23.21 29.54
N GLU A 74 -33.69 22.56 28.40
CA GLU A 74 -34.52 21.40 28.03
C GLU A 74 -34.27 20.20 28.96
N THR A 75 -33.04 19.98 29.42
CA THR A 75 -32.75 18.92 30.40
C THR A 75 -33.41 19.20 31.74
N ARG A 76 -33.42 20.46 32.24
CA ARG A 76 -34.17 20.83 33.45
C ARG A 76 -35.68 20.59 33.31
N ARG A 77 -36.22 20.83 32.12
CA ARG A 77 -37.65 20.61 31.81
C ARG A 77 -38.00 19.12 31.74
N LEU A 78 -37.16 18.32 31.10
CA LEU A 78 -37.42 16.90 30.79
C LEU A 78 -36.95 15.94 31.89
N ALA A 79 -35.95 16.33 32.67
CA ALA A 79 -35.38 15.58 33.79
C ALA A 79 -35.05 16.55 34.95
N PRO A 80 -36.06 16.96 35.73
CA PRO A 80 -35.86 17.80 36.90
C PRO A 80 -34.96 17.08 37.94
N PRO A 81 -34.19 17.81 38.77
CA PRO A 81 -33.30 17.20 39.74
C PRO A 81 -34.07 16.42 40.80
N GLU A 82 -33.74 15.14 41.00
CA GLU A 82 -34.33 14.28 42.02
C GLU A 82 -33.25 13.64 42.92
N PRO A 83 -33.41 13.62 44.26
CA PRO A 83 -32.43 13.03 45.17
C PRO A 83 -32.21 11.53 44.89
N GLY A 84 -30.94 11.13 44.71
CA GLY A 84 -30.57 9.73 44.46
C GLY A 84 -30.78 9.26 43.02
N HIS A 85 -31.16 10.15 42.09
CA HIS A 85 -31.34 9.83 40.68
C HIS A 85 -30.39 10.64 39.79
N SER A 86 -29.52 9.97 39.05
CA SER A 86 -28.69 10.59 38.00
C SER A 86 -29.31 10.32 36.63
N PRO A 87 -29.96 11.32 36.00
CA PRO A 87 -30.56 11.15 34.68
C PRO A 87 -29.48 11.03 33.59
N ARG A 88 -29.84 10.39 32.48
CA ARG A 88 -28.99 10.27 31.28
C ARG A 88 -29.47 11.23 30.20
N ALA A 89 -28.55 11.92 29.55
CA ALA A 89 -28.84 12.79 28.42
C ALA A 89 -27.94 12.46 27.22
N SER A 90 -28.52 12.28 26.04
CA SER A 90 -27.80 11.85 24.84
C SER A 90 -28.06 12.72 23.65
N ILE A 91 -26.97 13.19 23.04
CA ILE A 91 -26.98 14.25 22.05
C ILE A 91 -26.47 13.69 20.72
N SER A 92 -27.33 13.72 19.70
CA SER A 92 -26.94 13.67 18.28
C SER A 92 -26.60 15.08 17.83
N MET A 93 -25.45 15.28 17.19
CA MET A 93 -25.01 16.60 16.72
C MET A 93 -24.49 16.57 15.29
N GLY A 94 -25.00 17.50 14.47
CA GLY A 94 -24.55 17.75 13.10
C GLY A 94 -23.21 18.48 13.05
N ALA A 95 -22.16 17.80 13.49
CA ALA A 95 -20.81 18.34 13.60
C ALA A 95 -19.74 17.27 13.33
N ALA A 96 -18.57 17.72 12.88
CA ALA A 96 -17.36 16.91 12.88
C ALA A 96 -16.93 16.72 14.33
N LEU A 97 -17.03 15.49 14.83
CA LEU A 97 -16.88 15.16 16.24
C LEU A 97 -15.89 14.00 16.40
N ASN A 98 -14.97 14.13 17.34
CA ASN A 98 -14.12 13.02 17.73
C ASN A 98 -14.97 12.01 18.51
N GLY A 99 -15.31 10.88 17.88
CA GLY A 99 -16.20 9.87 18.46
C GLY A 99 -15.60 9.09 19.64
N ARG A 100 -14.33 9.30 19.98
CA ARG A 100 -13.70 8.74 21.19
C ARG A 100 -13.77 9.69 22.37
N THR A 101 -13.57 10.99 22.14
CA THR A 101 -13.51 11.99 23.22
C THR A 101 -14.79 12.80 23.40
N GLY A 102 -15.69 12.80 22.40
CA GLY A 102 -16.87 13.66 22.37
C GLY A 102 -16.56 15.12 22.02
N VAL A 103 -15.29 15.48 21.81
CA VAL A 103 -14.89 16.84 21.46
C VAL A 103 -15.37 17.18 20.06
N ILE A 104 -16.07 18.30 19.92
CA ILE A 104 -16.53 18.78 18.64
C ILE A 104 -15.37 19.52 17.97
N LEU A 105 -14.91 19.03 16.83
CA LEU A 105 -13.78 19.59 16.10
C LEU A 105 -14.22 20.80 15.26
N ASN A 106 -15.38 20.71 14.61
CA ASN A 106 -15.95 21.78 13.80
C ASN A 106 -17.45 21.54 13.58
N ALA A 107 -18.25 22.60 13.54
CA ALA A 107 -19.67 22.57 13.18
C ALA A 107 -20.04 23.80 12.34
N GLY A 108 -19.50 23.86 11.11
CA GLY A 108 -19.69 24.97 10.17
C GLY A 108 -21.15 25.46 10.03
N PRO A 109 -22.16 24.58 9.89
CA PRO A 109 -23.56 25.02 9.83
C PRO A 109 -24.08 25.74 11.07
N LEU A 110 -23.46 25.55 12.23
CA LEU A 110 -23.83 26.19 13.51
C LEU A 110 -22.99 27.44 13.78
N TRP A 111 -21.66 27.36 13.59
CA TRP A 111 -20.73 28.40 14.05
C TRP A 111 -20.09 29.24 12.93
N GLY A 112 -20.22 28.82 11.67
CA GLY A 112 -19.51 29.43 10.55
C GLY A 112 -18.04 28.99 10.43
N PRO A 113 -17.25 29.66 9.56
CA PRO A 113 -15.89 29.24 9.22
C PRO A 113 -14.88 29.41 10.37
N GLY A 114 -13.81 28.61 10.36
CA GLY A 114 -12.62 28.79 11.21
C GLY A 114 -12.79 28.47 12.71
N SER A 115 -13.74 27.60 13.07
CA SER A 115 -14.03 27.32 14.48
C SER A 115 -12.98 26.43 15.17
N GLN A 116 -12.66 26.72 16.43
CA GLN A 116 -11.79 25.88 17.27
C GLN A 116 -12.53 24.67 17.87
N PRO A 117 -11.82 23.62 18.32
CA PRO A 117 -12.45 22.52 19.05
C PRO A 117 -13.23 23.00 20.28
N PHE A 118 -14.34 22.32 20.60
CA PHE A 118 -15.23 22.66 21.70
C PHE A 118 -15.60 21.41 22.51
N ASP A 119 -15.31 21.44 23.81
CA ASP A 119 -15.71 20.42 24.78
C ASP A 119 -17.11 20.71 25.35
N LEU A 120 -18.13 20.29 24.60
CA LEU A 120 -19.53 20.44 25.01
C LEU A 120 -19.84 19.63 26.28
N LEU A 121 -19.30 18.42 26.41
CA LEU A 121 -19.58 17.57 27.56
C LEU A 121 -19.04 18.17 28.84
N GLY A 122 -17.81 18.68 28.83
CA GLY A 122 -17.23 19.42 29.96
C GLY A 122 -18.04 20.65 30.34
N ALA A 123 -18.48 21.44 29.34
CA ALA A 123 -19.31 22.63 29.57
C ALA A 123 -20.67 22.29 30.22
N LEU A 124 -21.31 21.19 29.80
CA LEU A 124 -22.57 20.72 30.38
C LEU A 124 -22.37 20.13 31.78
N ALA A 125 -21.36 19.28 31.97
CA ALA A 125 -21.07 18.65 33.25
C ALA A 125 -20.69 19.67 34.34
N ALA A 126 -20.00 20.75 33.98
CA ALA A 126 -19.68 21.84 34.90
C ALA A 126 -20.92 22.55 35.46
N ARG A 127 -22.05 22.52 34.75
CA ARG A 127 -23.29 23.23 35.11
C ARG A 127 -24.41 22.30 35.59
N ARG A 128 -24.36 21.02 35.21
CA ARG A 128 -25.27 19.92 35.61
C ARG A 128 -24.47 18.62 35.73
N GLY A 129 -23.72 18.50 36.83
CA GLY A 129 -22.88 17.32 37.11
C GLY A 129 -23.66 16.10 37.61
N ASP A 130 -24.94 16.27 37.93
CA ASP A 130 -25.88 15.19 38.29
C ASP A 130 -26.30 14.34 37.08
N VAL A 131 -26.14 14.86 35.86
CA VAL A 131 -26.55 14.22 34.61
C VAL A 131 -25.37 13.51 33.97
N THR A 132 -25.57 12.28 33.50
CA THR A 132 -24.58 11.60 32.64
C THR A 132 -24.81 11.98 31.18
N TRP A 133 -23.85 12.71 30.61
CA TRP A 133 -23.93 13.26 29.26
C TRP A 133 -23.24 12.36 28.24
N PHE A 134 -23.90 12.16 27.09
CA PHE A 134 -23.34 11.49 25.93
C PHE A 134 -23.51 12.38 24.71
N VAL A 135 -22.51 12.40 23.83
CA VAL A 135 -22.59 13.08 22.54
C VAL A 135 -22.10 12.16 21.44
N THR A 136 -22.80 12.17 20.31
CA THR A 136 -22.45 11.43 19.10
C THR A 136 -22.72 12.28 17.88
N ASN A 137 -22.01 12.00 16.79
CA ASN A 137 -22.28 12.61 15.51
C ASN A 137 -23.67 12.16 14.99
N ASP A 138 -24.41 13.05 14.36
CA ASP A 138 -25.77 12.81 13.87
C ASP A 138 -25.89 11.67 12.84
N VAL A 139 -24.94 11.57 11.92
CA VAL A 139 -24.89 10.46 10.96
C VAL A 139 -24.51 9.15 11.64
N THR A 140 -23.70 9.21 12.70
CA THR A 140 -23.38 8.04 13.53
C THR A 140 -24.62 7.57 14.32
N ALA A 141 -25.42 8.50 14.85
CA ALA A 141 -26.72 8.20 15.44
C ALA A 141 -27.67 7.55 14.43
N LEU A 142 -27.77 8.12 13.22
CA LEU A 142 -28.59 7.55 12.14
C LEU A 142 -28.11 6.17 11.70
N ALA A 143 -26.80 5.96 11.55
CA ALA A 143 -26.22 4.66 11.24
C ALA A 143 -26.54 3.62 12.32
N THR A 144 -26.45 4.01 13.60
CA THR A 144 -26.83 3.17 14.73
C THR A 144 -28.31 2.80 14.72
N TYR A 145 -29.18 3.77 14.38
CA TYR A 145 -30.61 3.53 14.21
C TYR A 145 -30.89 2.53 13.07
N PHE A 146 -30.33 2.77 11.87
CA PHE A 146 -30.54 1.89 10.72
C PHE A 146 -29.98 0.49 10.94
N ALA A 147 -28.83 0.35 11.60
CA ALA A 147 -28.24 -0.96 11.92
C ALA A 147 -29.15 -1.85 12.80
N ARG A 148 -30.12 -1.27 13.53
CA ARG A 148 -31.10 -2.03 14.31
C ARG A 148 -32.35 -2.42 13.53
N GLN A 149 -32.59 -1.83 12.36
CA GLN A 149 -33.80 -2.09 11.60
C GLN A 149 -33.78 -3.52 11.01
N PRO A 150 -34.92 -4.24 11.00
CA PRO A 150 -34.99 -5.60 10.47
C PRO A 150 -34.43 -5.76 9.05
N THR A 151 -34.60 -4.73 8.21
CA THR A 151 -34.13 -4.67 6.83
C THR A 151 -32.60 -4.68 6.71
N TYR A 152 -31.90 -4.03 7.64
CA TYR A 152 -30.45 -3.78 7.53
C TYR A 152 -29.62 -4.58 8.53
N ARG A 153 -30.21 -5.02 9.66
CA ARG A 153 -29.50 -5.73 10.74
C ARG A 153 -28.81 -7.03 10.34
N LYS A 154 -29.15 -7.59 9.16
CA LYS A 154 -28.54 -8.82 8.63
C LYS A 154 -27.31 -8.55 7.75
N ALA A 155 -27.15 -7.33 7.24
CA ALA A 155 -25.98 -6.94 6.45
C ALA A 155 -24.76 -6.81 7.38
N ALA A 156 -23.58 -7.29 6.98
CA ALA A 156 -22.38 -7.20 7.83
C ALA A 156 -21.99 -5.74 8.11
N LYS A 157 -21.95 -4.92 7.06
CA LYS A 157 -21.75 -3.48 7.12
C LYS A 157 -22.80 -2.76 6.30
N ILE A 158 -23.21 -1.60 6.78
CA ILE A 158 -24.02 -0.65 6.04
C ILE A 158 -23.37 0.73 6.06
N SER A 159 -23.53 1.49 4.99
CA SER A 159 -23.13 2.89 4.94
C SER A 159 -24.36 3.78 4.87
N VAL A 160 -24.43 4.78 5.74
CA VAL A 160 -25.51 5.76 5.75
C VAL A 160 -24.98 7.07 5.23
N VAL A 161 -25.50 7.51 4.09
CA VAL A 161 -25.20 8.78 3.44
C VAL A 161 -26.35 9.75 3.70
N THR A 162 -26.06 10.88 4.33
CA THR A 162 -27.04 11.95 4.53
C THR A 162 -26.76 13.09 3.56
N VAL A 163 -27.81 13.60 2.91
CA VAL A 163 -27.75 14.77 2.04
C VAL A 163 -28.83 15.76 2.48
N SER A 164 -28.44 16.75 3.28
CA SER A 164 -29.32 17.77 3.84
C SER A 164 -28.67 19.15 3.68
N THR A 165 -28.51 19.94 4.75
CA THR A 165 -27.73 21.19 4.70
C THR A 165 -26.26 20.96 4.37
N GLY A 166 -25.75 19.77 4.69
CA GLY A 166 -24.45 19.25 4.29
C GLY A 166 -24.57 17.76 3.96
N ILE A 167 -23.43 17.16 3.66
CA ILE A 167 -23.28 15.76 3.27
C ILE A 167 -22.32 15.10 4.23
N ALA A 168 -22.74 13.96 4.76
CA ALA A 168 -21.88 13.10 5.56
C ALA A 168 -22.20 11.63 5.28
N CYS A 169 -21.22 10.77 5.54
CA CYS A 169 -21.34 9.33 5.37
C CYS A 169 -20.72 8.63 6.56
N ARG A 170 -21.40 7.61 7.08
CA ARG A 170 -20.87 6.69 8.09
C ARG A 170 -21.09 5.25 7.69
N THR A 171 -20.03 4.48 7.65
CA THR A 171 -20.08 3.01 7.59
C THR A 171 -20.11 2.48 9.02
N ILE A 172 -21.07 1.61 9.31
CA ILE A 172 -21.25 0.95 10.60
C ILE A 172 -21.23 -0.56 10.42
N GLU A 173 -20.51 -1.25 11.30
CA GLU A 173 -20.61 -2.69 11.46
C GLU A 173 -21.88 -3.01 12.25
N THR A 174 -22.80 -3.77 11.67
CA THR A 174 -24.14 -3.95 12.28
C THR A 174 -24.11 -4.88 13.50
N ALA A 175 -23.20 -5.86 13.49
CA ALA A 175 -23.04 -6.85 14.56
C ALA A 175 -22.55 -6.20 15.86
N THR A 176 -21.49 -5.40 15.76
CA THR A 176 -20.86 -4.69 16.87
C THR A 176 -21.53 -3.33 17.13
N ARG A 177 -22.28 -2.81 16.16
CA ARG A 177 -22.90 -1.47 16.17
C ARG A 177 -21.88 -0.35 16.32
N THR A 178 -20.67 -0.57 15.81
CA THR A 178 -19.58 0.39 15.89
C THR A 178 -19.28 1.02 14.54
N VAL A 179 -19.08 2.33 14.55
CA VAL A 179 -18.50 3.06 13.43
C VAL A 179 -16.98 3.04 13.61
N PRO A 180 -16.19 2.43 12.71
CA PRO A 180 -14.74 2.45 12.83
C PRO A 180 -14.22 3.89 12.70
N LEU A 181 -13.38 4.29 13.66
CA LEU A 181 -12.80 5.64 13.75
C LEU A 181 -11.29 5.58 13.60
N HIS A 182 -10.71 6.59 12.94
CA HIS A 182 -9.25 6.73 12.83
C HIS A 182 -8.62 6.74 14.24
N PRO A 183 -7.58 5.92 14.50
CA PRO A 183 -7.09 5.68 15.86
C PRO A 183 -6.56 6.94 16.55
N ARG A 184 -5.98 7.87 15.81
CA ARG A 184 -5.45 9.13 16.35
C ARG A 184 -6.42 10.31 16.30
N GLN A 185 -7.33 10.31 15.33
CA GLN A 185 -8.15 11.50 15.01
C GLN A 185 -9.60 11.32 15.51
N GLY A 186 -10.02 10.09 15.78
CA GLY A 186 -11.35 9.80 16.32
C GLY A 186 -12.51 10.09 15.35
N ILE A 187 -12.22 10.23 14.04
CA ILE A 187 -13.24 10.45 13.00
C ILE A 187 -13.16 9.36 11.94
N GLN A 188 -14.27 9.09 11.25
CA GLN A 188 -14.31 8.23 10.05
C GLN A 188 -14.12 9.04 8.75
N GLY A 189 -13.83 10.34 8.87
CA GLY A 189 -13.74 11.29 7.75
C GLY A 189 -15.05 12.05 7.52
N GLU A 190 -15.02 13.09 6.70
CA GLU A 190 -16.17 13.94 6.39
C GLU A 190 -16.29 14.08 4.87
N ILE A 191 -17.05 13.20 4.22
CA ILE A 191 -17.10 13.15 2.75
C ILE A 191 -17.59 14.46 2.11
N GLY A 192 -18.39 15.25 2.84
CA GLY A 192 -18.85 16.57 2.39
C GLY A 192 -17.72 17.60 2.24
N HIS A 193 -16.55 17.35 2.83
CA HIS A 193 -15.35 18.19 2.74
C HIS A 193 -14.28 17.62 1.80
N VAL A 194 -14.60 16.58 1.03
CA VAL A 194 -13.72 16.11 -0.05
C VAL A 194 -13.69 17.19 -1.15
N PRO A 195 -12.51 17.68 -1.57
CA PRO A 195 -12.40 18.56 -2.71
C PRO A 195 -12.83 17.84 -3.99
N ILE A 196 -13.59 18.52 -4.83
CA ILE A 196 -14.07 18.00 -6.11
C ILE A 196 -13.77 18.98 -7.24
N ASP A 197 -13.51 18.42 -8.42
CA ASP A 197 -13.51 19.18 -9.66
C ASP A 197 -14.92 19.16 -10.24
N PHE A 198 -15.61 20.30 -10.15
CA PHE A 198 -16.97 20.47 -10.66
C PHE A 198 -16.95 21.29 -11.94
N HIS A 199 -17.56 20.72 -13.00
CA HIS A 199 -17.75 21.40 -14.28
C HIS A 199 -19.22 21.64 -14.53
N ALA A 200 -19.55 22.84 -14.96
CA ALA A 200 -20.89 23.24 -15.35
C ALA A 200 -20.84 23.60 -16.84
N ALA A 201 -21.42 22.75 -17.67
CA ALA A 201 -21.46 22.91 -19.13
C ALA A 201 -20.10 23.14 -19.83
N GLY A 202 -19.08 22.42 -19.38
CA GLY A 202 -17.72 22.47 -19.93
C GLY A 202 -16.77 23.33 -19.12
N ASP A 203 -17.27 24.35 -18.43
CA ASP A 203 -16.43 25.28 -17.67
C ASP A 203 -16.26 24.85 -16.20
N PRO A 204 -15.06 25.04 -15.62
CA PRO A 204 -14.83 24.78 -14.20
C PRO A 204 -15.57 25.81 -13.34
N LEU A 205 -16.41 25.33 -12.42
CA LEU A 205 -17.14 26.18 -11.48
C LEU A 205 -16.58 25.99 -10.06
N ARG A 206 -16.03 27.06 -9.47
CA ARG A 206 -15.55 27.07 -8.08
C ARG A 206 -16.56 27.73 -7.15
N LEU A 207 -17.09 26.97 -6.20
CA LEU A 207 -18.00 27.44 -5.15
C LEU A 207 -17.36 27.31 -3.77
N ARG A 208 -17.76 28.19 -2.85
CA ARG A 208 -17.24 28.24 -1.49
C ARG A 208 -18.10 27.42 -0.54
N CYS A 209 -17.48 26.58 0.26
CA CYS A 209 -18.13 25.79 1.30
C CYS A 209 -18.31 26.62 2.58
N ASP A 210 -19.34 26.31 3.38
CA ASP A 210 -19.60 26.95 4.68
C ASP A 210 -18.44 26.87 5.69
N CYS A 211 -17.53 25.91 5.54
CA CYS A 211 -16.32 25.84 6.38
C CYS A 211 -15.27 26.90 6.03
N GLY A 212 -15.46 27.64 4.93
CA GLY A 212 -14.61 28.73 4.46
C GLY A 212 -13.67 28.37 3.30
N ALA A 213 -13.52 27.08 2.99
CA ALA A 213 -12.68 26.57 1.89
C ALA A 213 -13.47 26.39 0.58
N ASP A 214 -12.76 26.30 -0.54
CA ASP A 214 -13.35 26.20 -1.87
C ASP A 214 -13.46 24.75 -2.35
N ALA A 215 -14.39 24.53 -3.27
CA ALA A 215 -14.50 23.32 -4.08
C ALA A 215 -14.79 22.01 -3.30
N HIS A 216 -15.35 22.07 -2.09
CA HIS A 216 -15.79 20.86 -1.39
C HIS A 216 -17.10 20.30 -1.95
N LEU A 217 -17.30 18.99 -1.85
CA LEU A 217 -18.54 18.29 -2.22
C LEU A 217 -19.81 18.99 -1.68
N ASN A 218 -19.77 19.48 -0.44
CA ASN A 218 -20.86 20.24 0.19
C ASN A 218 -21.25 21.51 -0.57
N ALA A 219 -20.31 22.20 -1.20
CA ALA A 219 -20.57 23.45 -1.91
C ALA A 219 -21.42 23.25 -3.18
N TYR A 220 -21.57 22.02 -3.66
CA TYR A 220 -22.29 21.71 -4.90
C TYR A 220 -23.47 20.76 -4.69
N CYS A 221 -23.26 19.70 -3.92
CA CYS A 221 -24.18 18.56 -3.86
C CYS A 221 -25.16 18.61 -2.68
N SER A 222 -24.95 19.54 -1.73
CA SER A 222 -25.81 19.69 -0.54
C SER A 222 -27.02 20.58 -0.82
N GLY A 223 -28.02 20.57 0.06
CA GLY A 223 -29.16 21.47 -0.03
C GLY A 223 -28.84 22.96 0.16
N ARG A 224 -27.60 23.31 0.59
CA ARG A 224 -27.07 24.68 0.56
C ARG A 224 -26.22 24.95 -0.69
N GLY A 225 -25.64 23.91 -1.28
CA GLY A 225 -24.80 24.00 -2.48
C GLY A 225 -25.59 24.02 -3.79
N ILE A 226 -26.58 23.14 -3.93
CA ILE A 226 -27.41 23.02 -5.15
C ILE A 226 -28.00 24.37 -5.58
N PRO A 227 -28.57 25.21 -4.69
CA PRO A 227 -29.09 26.53 -5.08
C PRO A 227 -28.01 27.48 -5.61
N GLN A 228 -26.78 27.36 -5.13
CA GLN A 228 -25.65 28.16 -5.60
C GLN A 228 -25.24 27.74 -7.01
N VAL A 229 -25.25 26.43 -7.29
CA VAL A 229 -25.03 25.88 -8.64
C VAL A 229 -26.14 26.34 -9.58
N MET A 230 -27.41 26.26 -9.15
CA MET A 230 -28.57 26.75 -9.91
C MET A 230 -28.46 28.23 -10.26
N ALA A 231 -28.12 29.07 -9.28
CA ALA A 231 -27.97 30.51 -9.50
C ALA A 231 -26.86 30.85 -10.50
N ARG A 232 -25.73 30.13 -10.45
CA ARG A 232 -24.61 30.30 -11.38
C ARG A 232 -24.92 29.81 -12.79
N LEU A 233 -25.64 28.70 -12.91
CA LEU A 233 -26.06 28.17 -14.21
C LEU A 233 -27.14 29.04 -14.86
N GLY A 234 -28.07 29.60 -14.08
CA GLY A 234 -29.06 30.56 -14.58
C GLY A 234 -28.42 31.85 -15.14
N GLN A 235 -27.24 32.23 -14.67
CA GLN A 235 -26.46 33.35 -15.23
C GLN A 235 -25.71 32.96 -16.52
N ALA A 236 -25.35 31.68 -16.69
CA ALA A 236 -24.53 31.20 -17.80
C ALA A 236 -25.34 30.75 -19.03
N PHE A 237 -26.62 30.38 -18.89
CA PHE A 237 -27.38 29.65 -19.93
C PHE A 237 -28.60 30.35 -20.55
N GLU A 238 -28.79 31.66 -20.36
CA GLU A 238 -30.09 32.34 -20.57
C GLU A 238 -31.18 31.68 -19.71
N GLN A 239 -31.77 32.43 -18.76
CA GLN A 239 -32.58 31.84 -17.67
C GLN A 239 -33.73 30.97 -18.22
N PRO A 240 -33.74 29.66 -17.93
CA PRO A 240 -34.85 28.80 -18.32
C PRO A 240 -36.15 29.26 -17.66
N ASP A 241 -37.28 29.19 -18.36
CA ASP A 241 -38.59 29.66 -17.86
C ASP A 241 -39.04 29.01 -16.54
N TRP A 242 -38.55 27.80 -16.24
CA TRP A 242 -38.84 27.09 -14.99
C TRP A 242 -37.97 27.55 -13.81
N LEU A 243 -36.86 28.25 -14.04
CA LEU A 243 -35.89 28.65 -13.03
C LEU A 243 -36.15 30.11 -12.59
N ASP A 244 -36.86 30.28 -11.48
CA ASP A 244 -37.03 31.60 -10.85
C ASP A 244 -35.89 31.88 -9.84
N PRO A 245 -34.97 32.81 -10.12
CA PRO A 245 -33.84 33.13 -9.24
C PRO A 245 -34.28 33.69 -7.88
N ALA A 246 -35.42 34.38 -7.81
CA ALA A 246 -35.91 34.99 -6.56
C ALA A 246 -36.26 33.92 -5.52
N LEU A 247 -36.68 32.73 -5.96
CA LEU A 247 -37.07 31.62 -5.10
C LEU A 247 -35.90 30.74 -4.67
N LEU A 248 -34.70 30.94 -5.22
CA LEU A 248 -33.50 30.14 -4.88
C LEU A 248 -32.92 30.49 -3.50
N HIS A 249 -33.14 31.73 -3.03
CA HIS A 249 -32.63 32.21 -1.75
C HIS A 249 -33.51 31.82 -0.56
N GLU A 250 -34.75 31.37 -0.81
CA GLU A 250 -35.66 30.92 0.25
C GLU A 250 -35.40 29.45 0.64
N PRO A 251 -35.19 29.14 1.94
CA PRO A 251 -34.93 27.77 2.40
C PRO A 251 -35.99 26.76 1.94
N GLY A 252 -35.56 25.76 1.18
CA GLY A 252 -36.40 24.67 0.71
C GLY A 252 -37.31 25.00 -0.49
N ARG A 253 -37.36 26.25 -0.96
CA ARG A 253 -38.11 26.61 -2.18
C ARG A 253 -37.40 26.23 -3.46
N TRP A 254 -36.06 26.30 -3.49
CA TRP A 254 -35.25 25.84 -4.62
C TRP A 254 -35.58 24.39 -5.03
N ALA A 255 -35.88 23.52 -4.07
CA ALA A 255 -36.18 22.12 -4.34
C ALA A 255 -37.54 21.95 -5.04
N ARG A 256 -38.48 22.86 -4.80
CA ARG A 256 -39.76 22.91 -5.53
C ARG A 256 -39.57 23.45 -6.95
N VAL A 257 -38.70 24.45 -7.12
CA VAL A 257 -38.35 24.99 -8.45
C VAL A 257 -37.70 23.90 -9.31
N LEU A 258 -36.68 23.23 -8.78
CA LEU A 258 -36.04 22.11 -9.47
C LEU A 258 -37.01 20.94 -9.69
N GLY A 259 -37.82 20.61 -8.68
CA GLY A 259 -38.85 19.56 -8.77
C GLY A 259 -39.84 19.82 -9.91
N ARG A 260 -40.32 21.06 -10.06
CA ARG A 260 -41.21 21.44 -11.15
C ARG A 260 -40.57 21.22 -12.53
N GLY A 261 -39.33 21.67 -12.72
CA GLY A 261 -38.61 21.43 -13.98
C GLY A 261 -38.42 19.94 -14.27
N LEU A 262 -38.17 19.12 -13.25
CA LEU A 262 -38.06 17.66 -13.39
C LEU A 262 -39.41 17.00 -13.72
N ASP A 263 -40.51 17.47 -13.11
CA ASP A 263 -41.86 16.98 -13.39
C ASP A 263 -42.31 17.34 -14.80
N GLU A 264 -41.92 18.52 -15.29
CA GLU A 264 -42.13 19.01 -16.66
C GLU A 264 -41.14 18.36 -17.67
N ARG A 265 -40.21 17.52 -17.20
CA ARG A 265 -39.15 16.85 -18.00
C ARG A 265 -38.27 17.81 -18.78
N GLU A 266 -37.96 18.95 -18.17
CA GLU A 266 -37.05 19.93 -18.74
C GLU A 266 -35.62 19.35 -18.83
N PRO A 267 -35.03 19.22 -20.04
CA PRO A 267 -33.72 18.60 -20.20
C PRO A 267 -32.61 19.32 -19.41
N ALA A 268 -32.76 20.63 -19.18
CA ALA A 268 -31.84 21.41 -18.36
C ALA A 268 -31.92 21.04 -16.88
N ALA A 269 -33.12 20.75 -16.35
CA ALA A 269 -33.33 20.34 -14.96
C ALA A 269 -32.74 18.95 -14.70
N GLU A 270 -32.90 18.01 -15.65
CA GLU A 270 -32.31 16.67 -15.57
C GLU A 270 -30.78 16.71 -15.60
N ARG A 271 -30.19 17.45 -16.56
CA ARG A 271 -28.73 17.63 -16.65
C ARG A 271 -28.15 18.28 -15.40
N LEU A 272 -28.83 19.28 -14.85
CA LEU A 272 -28.43 19.93 -13.61
C LEU A 272 -28.43 18.93 -12.46
N LEU A 273 -29.52 18.16 -12.31
CA LEU A 273 -29.64 17.17 -11.24
C LEU A 273 -28.53 16.10 -11.35
N ASP A 274 -28.29 15.57 -12.54
CA ASP A 274 -27.21 14.60 -12.75
C ASP A 274 -25.85 15.21 -12.43
N ALA A 275 -25.58 16.46 -12.87
CA ALA A 275 -24.32 17.15 -12.58
C ALA A 275 -24.07 17.33 -11.08
N VAL A 276 -25.08 17.71 -10.29
CA VAL A 276 -24.93 17.89 -8.84
C VAL A 276 -24.93 16.57 -8.05
N VAL A 277 -25.40 15.46 -8.63
CA VAL A 277 -25.41 14.15 -7.98
C VAL A 277 -24.13 13.34 -8.30
N LYS A 278 -23.58 13.48 -9.51
CA LYS A 278 -22.43 12.70 -10.00
C LYS A 278 -21.21 12.71 -9.07
N PRO A 279 -20.80 13.84 -8.46
CA PRO A 279 -19.65 13.85 -7.55
C PRO A 279 -19.90 13.01 -6.29
N LEU A 280 -21.14 12.99 -5.77
CA LEU A 280 -21.50 12.14 -4.64
C LEU A 280 -21.53 10.66 -5.04
N ALA A 281 -22.04 10.33 -6.23
CA ALA A 281 -21.99 8.98 -6.78
C ALA A 281 -20.54 8.47 -6.90
N ARG A 282 -19.61 9.32 -7.36
CA ARG A 282 -18.18 8.99 -7.40
C ARG A 282 -17.60 8.69 -6.01
N SER A 283 -17.95 9.48 -4.99
CA SER A 283 -17.54 9.19 -3.61
C SER A 283 -18.09 7.85 -3.11
N VAL A 284 -19.30 7.47 -3.52
CA VAL A 284 -19.88 6.14 -3.22
C VAL A 284 -19.12 5.02 -3.94
N ILE A 285 -18.75 5.19 -5.21
CA ILE A 285 -17.89 4.21 -5.91
C ILE A 285 -16.55 4.05 -5.17
N SER A 286 -15.89 5.16 -4.81
CA SER A 286 -14.64 5.11 -4.05
C SER A 286 -14.79 4.39 -2.71
N LEU A 287 -15.90 4.61 -2.00
CA LEU A 287 -16.21 3.87 -0.77
C LEU A 287 -16.28 2.36 -1.03
N LEU A 288 -16.95 1.92 -2.09
CA LEU A 288 -17.10 0.50 -2.42
C LEU A 288 -15.80 -0.16 -2.89
N THR A 289 -14.92 0.61 -3.55
CA THR A 289 -13.57 0.14 -3.89
C THR A 289 -12.70 -0.07 -2.66
N VAL A 290 -12.88 0.75 -1.62
CA VAL A 290 -12.09 0.71 -0.38
C VAL A 290 -12.65 -0.29 0.63
N ASP A 291 -13.98 -0.37 0.76
CA ASP A 291 -14.68 -1.28 1.69
C ASP A 291 -15.73 -2.09 0.92
N PRO A 292 -15.32 -3.16 0.22
CA PRO A 292 -16.24 -4.01 -0.56
C PRO A 292 -17.21 -4.81 0.32
N GLU A 293 -17.05 -4.80 1.65
CA GLU A 293 -17.96 -5.46 2.59
C GLU A 293 -19.22 -4.63 2.89
N VAL A 294 -19.30 -3.39 2.40
CA VAL A 294 -20.52 -2.57 2.48
C VAL A 294 -21.61 -3.25 1.65
N ALA A 295 -22.50 -3.96 2.34
CA ALA A 295 -23.55 -4.75 1.69
C ALA A 295 -24.83 -3.93 1.42
N ARG A 296 -24.97 -2.75 2.04
CA ARG A 296 -26.08 -1.80 1.80
C ARG A 296 -25.62 -0.36 1.98
N ILE A 297 -26.10 0.53 1.12
CA ILE A 297 -25.95 1.98 1.26
C ILE A 297 -27.33 2.59 1.45
N VAL A 298 -27.55 3.23 2.59
CA VAL A 298 -28.78 3.97 2.89
C VAL A 298 -28.55 5.44 2.56
N VAL A 299 -29.26 5.96 1.56
CA VAL A 299 -29.27 7.39 1.21
C VAL A 299 -30.50 8.03 1.83
N THR A 300 -30.29 9.07 2.63
CA THR A 300 -31.36 9.80 3.33
C THR A 300 -31.06 11.30 3.45
N GLY A 301 -31.99 12.07 4.01
CA GLY A 301 -31.83 13.51 4.25
C GLY A 301 -32.83 14.38 3.50
N GLY A 302 -32.77 15.68 3.76
CA GLY A 302 -33.76 16.64 3.27
C GLY A 302 -33.80 16.75 1.74
N VAL A 303 -32.67 16.61 1.05
CA VAL A 303 -32.58 16.71 -0.41
C VAL A 303 -33.24 15.50 -1.10
N PRO A 304 -32.78 14.24 -0.88
CA PRO A 304 -33.39 13.07 -1.52
C PRO A 304 -34.85 12.90 -1.15
N ARG A 305 -35.26 13.30 0.06
CA ARG A 305 -36.68 13.28 0.47
C ARG A 305 -37.52 14.27 -0.32
N THR A 306 -37.03 15.50 -0.52
CA THR A 306 -37.82 16.55 -1.18
C THR A 306 -37.89 16.34 -2.69
N LEU A 307 -36.78 15.93 -3.31
CA LEU A 307 -36.73 15.65 -4.75
C LEU A 307 -37.24 14.26 -5.11
N GLY A 308 -37.35 13.34 -4.13
CA GLY A 308 -37.98 12.05 -4.29
C GLY A 308 -37.36 11.16 -5.37
N ARG A 309 -38.22 10.57 -6.20
CA ARG A 309 -37.84 9.62 -7.26
C ARG A 309 -36.81 10.19 -8.25
N PRO A 310 -36.95 11.43 -8.77
CA PRO A 310 -35.93 12.03 -9.63
C PRO A 310 -34.50 11.94 -9.06
N TYR A 311 -34.32 12.23 -7.77
CA TYR A 311 -33.00 12.16 -7.13
C TYR A 311 -32.48 10.71 -7.04
N ARG A 312 -33.36 9.76 -6.71
CA ARG A 312 -33.03 8.33 -6.72
C ARG A 312 -32.57 7.87 -8.10
N ASP A 313 -33.34 8.21 -9.12
CA ASP A 313 -33.07 7.77 -10.49
C ASP A 313 -31.77 8.41 -11.00
N ALA A 314 -31.51 9.69 -10.70
CA ALA A 314 -30.25 10.36 -10.99
C ALA A 314 -29.04 9.71 -10.30
N MET A 315 -29.14 9.37 -9.01
CA MET A 315 -28.07 8.71 -8.28
C MET A 315 -27.74 7.33 -8.88
N LEU A 316 -28.76 6.52 -9.14
CA LEU A 316 -28.58 5.19 -9.73
C LEU A 316 -27.98 5.26 -11.14
N ARG A 317 -28.48 6.18 -12.00
CA ARG A 317 -27.91 6.40 -13.33
C ARG A 317 -26.42 6.76 -13.26
N ASN A 318 -26.05 7.71 -12.40
CA ASN A 318 -24.66 8.13 -12.26
C ASN A 318 -23.76 7.02 -11.69
N LEU A 319 -24.25 6.20 -10.76
CA LEU A 319 -23.51 5.04 -10.26
C LEU A 319 -23.29 4.00 -11.36
N THR A 320 -24.32 3.67 -12.13
CA THR A 320 -24.22 2.73 -13.25
C THR A 320 -23.30 3.26 -14.36
N GLU A 321 -23.38 4.56 -14.69
CA GLU A 321 -22.51 5.19 -15.69
C GLU A 321 -21.03 5.20 -15.26
N LEU A 322 -20.76 5.51 -13.99
CA LEU A 322 -19.39 5.49 -13.45
C LEU A 322 -18.84 4.07 -13.34
N GLY A 323 -19.70 3.11 -12.98
CA GLY A 323 -19.38 1.69 -12.88
C GLY A 323 -18.42 1.33 -11.74
N LEU A 324 -18.44 0.07 -11.36
CA LEU A 324 -17.40 -0.59 -10.56
C LEU A 324 -16.77 -1.67 -11.44
N TYR A 325 -15.46 -1.57 -11.67
CA TYR A 325 -14.73 -2.41 -12.62
C TYR A 325 -14.97 -3.90 -12.39
N LEU A 326 -15.37 -4.63 -13.43
CA LEU A 326 -15.73 -6.06 -13.41
C LEU A 326 -16.91 -6.44 -12.49
N VAL A 327 -17.61 -5.49 -11.89
CA VAL A 327 -18.83 -5.75 -11.11
C VAL A 327 -20.05 -5.27 -11.87
N SER A 328 -20.01 -4.03 -12.36
CA SER A 328 -21.16 -3.43 -13.07
C SER A 328 -21.43 -4.06 -14.43
N ASP A 329 -20.42 -4.61 -15.09
CA ASP A 329 -20.58 -5.33 -16.36
C ASP A 329 -21.23 -6.71 -16.16
N ASP A 330 -20.89 -7.37 -15.04
CA ASP A 330 -21.38 -8.72 -14.70
C ASP A 330 -22.76 -8.69 -14.00
N ASP A 331 -23.05 -7.64 -13.23
CA ASP A 331 -24.32 -7.43 -12.52
C ASP A 331 -24.86 -6.00 -12.76
N PRO A 332 -25.68 -5.79 -13.81
CA PRO A 332 -26.31 -4.50 -14.09
C PRO A 332 -27.28 -4.01 -13.00
N SER A 333 -27.78 -4.91 -12.14
CA SER A 333 -28.66 -4.60 -11.01
C SER A 333 -27.91 -4.23 -9.73
N TYR A 334 -26.60 -4.40 -9.68
CA TYR A 334 -25.77 -4.27 -8.48
C TYR A 334 -26.09 -3.02 -7.64
N PHE A 335 -26.09 -1.84 -8.25
CA PHE A 335 -26.36 -0.59 -7.53
C PHE A 335 -27.82 -0.43 -7.10
N ALA A 336 -28.77 -0.97 -7.87
CA ALA A 336 -30.19 -0.93 -7.53
C ALA A 336 -30.48 -1.78 -6.29
N ASP A 337 -29.77 -2.89 -6.11
CA ASP A 337 -29.89 -3.79 -4.96
C ASP A 337 -29.10 -3.30 -3.74
N LEU A 338 -27.98 -2.62 -3.99
CA LEU A 338 -27.09 -2.09 -2.96
C LEU A 338 -27.65 -0.82 -2.30
N VAL A 339 -28.20 0.11 -3.09
CA VAL A 339 -28.57 1.45 -2.64
C VAL A 339 -30.06 1.53 -2.28
N ALA A 340 -30.33 1.72 -0.99
CA ALA A 340 -31.65 1.95 -0.45
C ALA A 340 -31.88 3.43 -0.17
N PHE A 341 -33.01 3.98 -0.63
CA PHE A 341 -33.45 5.33 -0.27
C PHE A 341 -34.44 5.21 0.89
N ALA A 342 -34.10 5.82 2.02
CA ALA A 342 -34.92 5.77 3.22
C ALA A 342 -35.33 7.18 3.64
N ASP A 343 -36.61 7.37 3.96
CA ASP A 343 -37.05 8.53 4.71
C ASP A 343 -36.82 8.25 6.19
N ALA A 344 -35.72 8.79 6.73
CA ALA A 344 -35.49 8.70 8.16
C ALA A 344 -36.62 9.46 8.86
N GLN A 345 -37.38 8.77 9.73
CA GLN A 345 -38.40 9.41 10.54
C GLN A 345 -37.79 10.59 11.31
N ALA A 346 -38.60 11.63 11.58
CA ALA A 346 -38.11 12.88 12.17
C ALA A 346 -37.41 12.70 13.53
N ASP A 347 -37.61 11.55 14.16
CA ASP A 347 -37.09 11.13 15.45
C ASP A 347 -35.90 10.14 15.36
N ALA A 348 -35.49 9.72 14.16
CA ALA A 348 -34.40 8.75 13.99
C ALA A 348 -33.07 9.23 14.59
N GLY A 349 -32.78 10.53 14.54
CA GLY A 349 -31.62 11.13 15.22
C GLY A 349 -31.72 11.06 16.75
N LEU A 350 -32.92 11.32 17.30
CA LEU A 350 -33.19 11.22 18.74
C LEU A 350 -33.06 9.77 19.25
N GLN A 351 -33.67 8.83 18.52
CA GLN A 351 -33.55 7.40 18.80
C GLN A 351 -32.09 6.95 18.68
N GLY A 352 -31.42 7.31 17.59
CA GLY A 352 -30.02 6.97 17.33
C GLY A 352 -29.07 7.44 18.43
N ALA A 353 -29.27 8.65 18.96
CA ALA A 353 -28.46 9.20 20.06
C ALA A 353 -28.58 8.34 21.33
N ALA A 354 -29.79 7.96 21.71
CA ALA A 354 -30.03 7.05 22.83
C ALA A 354 -29.41 5.67 22.60
N LEU A 355 -29.64 5.09 21.43
CA LEU A 355 -29.15 3.76 21.08
C LEU A 355 -27.61 3.68 21.09
N ALA A 356 -26.93 4.75 20.66
CA ALA A 356 -25.48 4.88 20.72
C ALA A 356 -24.98 4.96 22.18
N ALA A 357 -25.65 5.76 23.01
CA ALA A 357 -25.31 5.86 24.43
C ALA A 357 -25.58 4.57 25.21
N ASP A 358 -26.63 3.81 24.89
CA ASP A 358 -26.91 2.51 25.51
C ASP A 358 -25.82 1.48 25.19
N ALA A 359 -25.27 1.52 23.97
CA ALA A 359 -24.12 0.70 23.60
C ALA A 359 -22.86 1.05 24.40
N SER A 360 -22.68 2.31 24.79
CA SER A 360 -21.56 2.75 25.64
C SER A 360 -21.73 2.33 27.11
N VAL A 361 -22.96 2.12 27.60
CA VAL A 361 -23.27 1.85 29.02
C VAL A 361 -23.43 0.36 29.33
N THR A 362 -23.90 -0.45 28.37
CA THR A 362 -24.23 -1.87 28.59
C THR A 362 -23.03 -2.82 28.65
N GLY A 363 -21.79 -2.32 28.52
CA GLY A 363 -20.55 -3.08 28.71
C GLY A 363 -20.70 -4.55 28.32
N SER A 364 -20.78 -4.85 27.01
CA SER A 364 -20.67 -6.26 26.58
C SER A 364 -19.44 -6.85 27.30
N PRO A 365 -19.53 -8.04 27.94
CA PRO A 365 -18.40 -8.66 28.63
C PRO A 365 -17.20 -8.97 27.72
N ASP A 366 -17.31 -8.69 26.43
CA ASP A 366 -16.21 -8.67 25.47
C ASP A 366 -15.66 -7.26 25.19
N ALA A 367 -15.90 -6.27 26.07
CA ALA A 367 -15.16 -5.02 26.12
C ALA A 367 -14.15 -5.07 27.29
N PRO A 368 -12.88 -4.68 27.09
CA PRO A 368 -11.77 -5.00 27.95
C PRO A 368 -11.51 -3.82 28.92
N PRO A 369 -10.62 -4.01 29.89
CA PRO A 369 -10.07 -2.89 30.66
C PRO A 369 -9.47 -1.78 29.78
N PRO A 370 -9.36 -0.52 30.27
CA PRO A 370 -8.68 0.57 29.56
C PRO A 370 -7.20 0.32 29.23
N ASP A 371 -6.60 -0.73 29.81
CA ASP A 371 -5.27 -1.25 29.49
C ASP A 371 -5.26 -2.76 29.12
N ALA A 372 -6.41 -3.29 28.67
CA ALA A 372 -6.42 -4.56 27.95
C ALA A 372 -7.15 -4.38 26.60
N PRO A 373 -6.79 -5.13 25.56
CA PRO A 373 -7.22 -4.84 24.20
C PRO A 373 -8.56 -5.52 23.88
N VAL A 374 -9.48 -4.78 23.28
CA VAL A 374 -10.68 -5.25 22.55
C VAL A 374 -10.66 -4.35 21.36
N LEU A 375 -9.92 -4.74 20.35
CA LEU A 375 -10.24 -5.90 19.54
C LEU A 375 -11.73 -5.76 19.07
N LEU A 376 -11.95 -5.30 17.82
CA LEU A 376 -12.44 -6.27 16.81
C LEU A 376 -11.80 -7.56 17.29
N ALA A 377 -12.47 -8.59 17.84
CA ALA A 377 -11.75 -9.84 18.09
C ALA A 377 -11.07 -10.11 16.78
N HIS A 378 -9.78 -9.76 16.73
CA HIS A 378 -9.16 -9.38 15.48
C HIS A 378 -8.98 -10.78 15.01
N ARG A 379 -9.82 -11.25 14.11
CA ARG A 379 -9.46 -12.43 13.35
C ARG A 379 -8.44 -11.96 12.33
N SER A 380 -7.39 -11.28 12.80
CA SER A 380 -6.08 -11.40 12.23
C SER A 380 -5.63 -12.81 12.59
N ARG A 381 -5.93 -13.75 11.70
CA ARG A 381 -5.05 -14.92 11.62
C ARG A 381 -3.76 -14.38 11.05
N ARG A 382 -2.75 -14.19 11.90
CA ARG A 382 -1.38 -14.11 11.42
C ARG A 382 -1.05 -15.52 10.93
N MET A 383 -1.10 -15.71 9.62
CA MET A 383 -0.60 -16.93 9.01
C MET A 383 0.92 -16.77 8.95
N GLU A 384 1.58 -17.28 9.98
CA GLU A 384 3.03 -17.42 9.97
C GLU A 384 3.35 -18.77 9.35
N GLU A 385 3.80 -18.74 8.11
CA GLU A 385 4.44 -19.89 7.50
C GLU A 385 5.94 -19.63 7.51
N VAL A 386 6.65 -20.27 8.43
CA VAL A 386 8.11 -20.32 8.37
C VAL A 386 8.49 -21.35 7.33
N ARG A 387 8.61 -20.91 6.08
CA ARG A 387 9.14 -21.76 5.02
C ARG A 387 10.65 -21.88 5.23
N ARG A 388 11.10 -23.05 5.68
CA ARG A 388 12.53 -23.37 5.70
C ARG A 388 13.01 -23.49 4.26
N THR A 389 13.72 -22.47 3.80
CA THR A 389 14.45 -22.52 2.54
C THR A 389 15.82 -23.13 2.80
N ALA A 390 16.13 -24.21 2.12
CA ALA A 390 17.45 -24.83 2.11
C ALA A 390 17.74 -25.35 0.71
N TYR A 391 18.96 -25.12 0.24
CA TYR A 391 19.46 -25.68 -1.01
C TYR A 391 20.95 -25.94 -0.87
N GLY A 392 21.40 -27.00 -1.53
CA GLY A 392 22.83 -27.36 -1.56
C GLY A 392 23.54 -26.58 -2.66
N VAL A 393 24.75 -26.12 -2.35
CA VAL A 393 25.72 -25.65 -3.33
C VAL A 393 26.88 -26.63 -3.29
N THR A 394 27.18 -27.28 -4.42
CA THR A 394 28.22 -28.31 -4.50
C THR A 394 29.27 -27.90 -5.52
N VAL A 395 30.51 -27.75 -5.06
CA VAL A 395 31.67 -27.56 -5.94
C VAL A 395 32.20 -28.92 -6.33
N THR A 396 32.48 -29.10 -7.62
CA THR A 396 33.01 -30.36 -8.16
C THR A 396 33.97 -30.09 -9.31
N ASP A 397 34.92 -31.00 -9.50
CA ASP A 397 35.78 -31.11 -10.67
C ASP A 397 35.60 -32.47 -11.38
N SER A 398 34.67 -33.29 -10.89
CA SER A 398 34.44 -34.67 -11.33
C SER A 398 33.26 -34.84 -12.29
N GLY A 399 32.67 -33.73 -12.74
CA GLY A 399 31.54 -33.69 -13.68
C GLY A 399 30.19 -33.35 -13.04
N ALA A 400 29.54 -32.31 -13.57
CA ALA A 400 28.24 -31.82 -13.09
C ALA A 400 27.11 -32.85 -13.21
N ALA A 401 27.17 -33.73 -14.20
CA ALA A 401 26.09 -34.67 -14.51
C ALA A 401 25.90 -35.72 -13.41
N LYS A 402 26.98 -36.22 -12.79
CA LYS A 402 26.92 -37.10 -11.61
C LYS A 402 26.21 -36.45 -10.42
N VAL A 403 26.63 -35.23 -10.07
CA VAL A 403 26.02 -34.46 -8.97
C VAL A 403 24.56 -34.10 -9.28
N LEU A 404 24.25 -33.85 -10.57
CA LEU A 404 22.89 -33.60 -11.02
C LEU A 404 22.01 -34.83 -10.85
N VAL A 405 22.50 -36.02 -11.21
CA VAL A 405 21.80 -37.30 -10.97
C VAL A 405 21.50 -37.45 -9.48
N GLU A 406 22.49 -37.27 -8.61
CA GLU A 406 22.32 -37.34 -7.15
C GLU A 406 21.26 -36.33 -6.65
N SER A 407 21.30 -35.10 -7.16
CA SER A 407 20.35 -34.03 -6.83
C SER A 407 18.93 -34.39 -7.29
N LEU A 408 18.77 -34.95 -8.50
CA LEU A 408 17.47 -35.37 -9.05
C LEU A 408 16.90 -36.58 -8.32
N VAL A 409 17.73 -37.56 -7.94
CA VAL A 409 17.30 -38.71 -7.12
C VAL A 409 16.78 -38.22 -5.76
N ALA A 410 17.46 -37.27 -5.13
CA ALA A 410 17.04 -36.70 -3.84
C ALA A 410 15.69 -35.97 -3.88
N MET A 411 15.21 -35.54 -5.06
CA MET A 411 13.91 -34.88 -5.24
C MET A 411 12.71 -35.85 -5.26
N GLY A 412 12.91 -37.17 -5.32
CA GLY A 412 11.85 -38.17 -5.24
C GLY A 412 11.44 -38.80 -6.58
N SER A 413 10.20 -39.29 -6.68
CA SER A 413 9.77 -40.33 -7.63
C SER A 413 9.94 -39.96 -9.13
N LYS A 414 11.02 -40.46 -9.75
CA LYS A 414 11.31 -40.50 -11.21
C LYS A 414 11.06 -39.17 -11.96
N PRO A 415 11.82 -38.10 -11.65
CA PRO A 415 11.74 -36.84 -12.39
C PRO A 415 12.02 -37.02 -13.89
N ARG A 416 11.37 -36.19 -14.70
CA ARG A 416 11.56 -36.02 -16.14
C ARG A 416 12.13 -34.61 -16.37
N PRO A 417 13.43 -34.41 -16.15
CA PRO A 417 14.00 -33.08 -16.09
C PRO A 417 13.88 -32.37 -17.43
N VAL A 418 13.54 -31.08 -17.41
CA VAL A 418 13.62 -30.22 -18.60
C VAL A 418 14.94 -29.46 -18.54
N VAL A 419 15.89 -29.85 -19.36
CA VAL A 419 17.24 -29.27 -19.42
C VAL A 419 17.21 -28.08 -20.36
N VAL A 420 17.21 -26.87 -19.82
CA VAL A 420 17.36 -25.63 -20.58
C VAL A 420 18.83 -25.25 -20.59
N VAL A 421 19.46 -25.31 -21.76
CA VAL A 421 20.91 -25.15 -21.92
C VAL A 421 21.25 -24.03 -22.89
N ASP A 422 22.31 -23.29 -22.59
CA ASP A 422 22.89 -22.31 -23.50
C ASP A 422 23.37 -23.02 -24.78
N ALA A 423 22.95 -22.55 -25.95
CA ALA A 423 23.33 -23.11 -27.24
C ALA A 423 24.85 -23.25 -27.42
N ALA A 424 25.64 -22.28 -26.90
CA ALA A 424 27.10 -22.34 -26.97
C ALA A 424 27.70 -23.47 -26.10
N VAL A 425 27.02 -23.82 -24.99
CA VAL A 425 27.40 -24.92 -24.10
C VAL A 425 26.85 -26.26 -24.60
N SER A 426 25.63 -26.23 -25.17
CA SER A 426 24.89 -27.42 -25.59
C SER A 426 25.67 -28.26 -26.58
N GLY A 427 26.41 -27.64 -27.51
CA GLY A 427 27.20 -28.37 -28.51
C GLY A 427 28.25 -29.29 -27.90
N ALA A 428 28.94 -28.85 -26.84
CA ALA A 428 30.02 -29.61 -26.21
C ALA A 428 29.54 -30.49 -25.04
N HIS A 429 28.52 -30.07 -24.30
CA HIS A 429 28.12 -30.69 -23.04
C HIS A 429 26.69 -31.23 -23.01
N GLY A 430 25.81 -30.77 -23.90
CA GLY A 430 24.39 -31.15 -23.92
C GLY A 430 24.17 -32.66 -24.11
N PRO A 431 24.73 -33.29 -25.16
CA PRO A 431 24.58 -34.72 -25.39
C PRO A 431 25.12 -35.59 -24.25
N VAL A 432 26.26 -35.19 -23.65
CA VAL A 432 26.87 -35.92 -22.52
C VAL A 432 25.95 -35.87 -21.31
N LEU A 433 25.42 -34.68 -20.98
CA LEU A 433 24.49 -34.51 -19.87
C LEU A 433 23.20 -35.32 -20.05
N VAL A 434 22.64 -35.32 -21.26
CA VAL A 434 21.45 -36.12 -21.58
C VAL A 434 21.74 -37.62 -21.47
N ALA A 435 22.84 -38.10 -22.03
CA ALA A 435 23.22 -39.50 -22.00
C ALA A 435 23.43 -40.01 -20.56
N GLU A 436 24.08 -39.24 -19.70
CA GLU A 436 24.27 -39.60 -18.29
C GLU A 436 22.94 -39.65 -17.51
N LEU A 437 22.03 -38.70 -17.77
CA LEU A 437 20.70 -38.72 -17.18
C LEU A 437 19.87 -39.91 -17.65
N GLU A 438 19.93 -40.27 -18.94
CA GLU A 438 19.26 -41.46 -19.48
C GLU A 438 19.82 -42.76 -18.92
N GLN A 439 21.16 -42.86 -18.77
CA GLN A 439 21.81 -44.01 -18.12
C GLN A 439 21.40 -44.16 -16.65
N ALA A 440 21.16 -43.06 -15.95
CA ALA A 440 20.60 -43.04 -14.60
C ALA A 440 19.08 -43.35 -14.56
N GLY A 441 18.45 -43.59 -15.72
CA GLY A 441 17.04 -43.99 -15.82
C GLY A 441 16.04 -42.84 -15.91
N PHE A 442 16.50 -41.60 -16.12
CA PHE A 442 15.62 -40.44 -16.35
C PHE A 442 15.19 -40.34 -17.82
N ARG A 443 14.19 -39.47 -18.08
CA ARG A 443 13.75 -39.10 -19.44
C ARG A 443 13.87 -37.59 -19.61
N PRO A 444 15.08 -37.06 -19.86
CA PRO A 444 15.29 -35.62 -19.99
C PRO A 444 14.68 -35.06 -21.28
N VAL A 445 14.18 -33.83 -21.24
CA VAL A 445 13.84 -33.04 -22.44
C VAL A 445 14.87 -31.94 -22.57
N LEU A 446 15.62 -31.93 -23.68
CA LEU A 446 16.62 -30.90 -23.95
C LEU A 446 16.01 -29.71 -24.70
N LYS A 447 16.17 -28.51 -24.17
CA LYS A 447 15.80 -27.24 -24.81
C LYS A 447 17.03 -26.34 -24.88
N SER A 448 17.60 -26.22 -26.07
CA SER A 448 18.69 -25.28 -26.33
C SER A 448 18.14 -23.87 -26.57
N VAL A 449 18.77 -22.86 -25.97
CA VAL A 449 18.42 -21.44 -26.15
C VAL A 449 19.67 -20.60 -26.39
N ALA A 450 19.61 -19.58 -27.25
CA ALA A 450 20.70 -18.62 -27.37
C ALA A 450 20.76 -17.79 -26.08
N ALA A 451 21.84 -17.95 -25.32
CA ALA A 451 22.04 -17.18 -24.10
C ALA A 451 22.74 -15.84 -24.38
N GLY A 452 22.76 -15.00 -23.36
CA GLY A 452 23.27 -13.62 -23.43
C GLY A 452 22.29 -12.67 -22.76
N GLU A 453 22.65 -11.38 -22.71
CA GLU A 453 21.81 -10.38 -22.04
C GLU A 453 20.46 -10.20 -22.74
N ASP A 454 20.36 -10.45 -24.06
CA ASP A 454 19.09 -10.38 -24.82
C ASP A 454 18.07 -11.43 -24.40
N LEU A 455 18.51 -12.54 -23.81
CA LEU A 455 17.63 -13.55 -23.21
C LEU A 455 16.87 -12.97 -22.01
N LYS A 456 17.40 -11.92 -21.38
CA LYS A 456 16.78 -11.24 -20.24
C LYS A 456 15.74 -10.22 -20.71
N SER A 457 14.75 -10.69 -21.46
CA SER A 457 13.68 -9.86 -22.01
C SER A 457 12.32 -10.54 -21.87
N TRP A 458 11.26 -9.73 -21.89
CA TRP A 458 9.89 -10.22 -21.80
C TRP A 458 9.53 -11.24 -22.91
N PRO A 459 9.87 -11.02 -24.19
CA PRO A 459 9.60 -12.01 -25.24
C PRO A 459 10.28 -13.36 -25.00
N SER A 460 11.54 -13.34 -24.55
CA SER A 460 12.28 -14.56 -24.20
C SER A 460 11.67 -15.31 -23.01
N LEU A 461 11.23 -14.57 -21.98
CA LEU A 461 10.51 -15.15 -20.84
C LEU A 461 9.20 -15.81 -21.28
N ALA A 462 8.41 -15.15 -22.13
CA ALA A 462 7.17 -15.71 -22.67
C ALA A 462 7.44 -17.01 -23.45
N ALA A 463 8.45 -17.02 -24.32
CA ALA A 463 8.84 -18.21 -25.08
C ALA A 463 9.30 -19.37 -24.18
N LEU A 464 9.98 -19.10 -23.07
CA LEU A 464 10.32 -20.12 -22.07
C LEU A 464 9.07 -20.71 -21.40
N LEU A 465 8.11 -19.86 -21.02
CA LEU A 465 6.86 -20.31 -20.39
C LEU A 465 5.98 -21.11 -21.36
N GLU A 466 5.89 -20.70 -22.63
CA GLU A 466 5.20 -21.44 -23.70
C GLU A 466 5.85 -22.81 -23.95
N ALA A 467 7.19 -22.88 -23.91
CA ALA A 467 7.90 -24.15 -24.01
C ALA A 467 7.57 -25.07 -22.82
N PHE A 468 7.52 -24.54 -21.60
CA PHE A 468 7.14 -25.33 -20.41
C PHE A 468 5.71 -25.86 -20.50
N GLU A 469 4.77 -25.05 -21.01
CA GLU A 469 3.39 -25.48 -21.24
C GLU A 469 3.32 -26.58 -22.31
N SER A 470 4.01 -26.39 -23.44
CA SER A 470 4.03 -27.35 -24.55
C SER A 470 4.62 -28.71 -24.15
N ILE A 471 5.62 -28.71 -23.26
CA ILE A 471 6.21 -29.94 -22.70
C ILE A 471 5.28 -30.60 -21.67
N GLY A 472 4.32 -29.85 -21.11
CA GLY A 472 3.45 -30.33 -20.04
C GLY A 472 4.16 -30.39 -18.69
N VAL A 473 5.03 -29.39 -18.39
CA VAL A 473 5.75 -29.29 -17.12
C VAL A 473 4.75 -29.35 -15.96
N SER A 474 4.89 -30.38 -15.13
CA SER A 474 4.06 -30.59 -13.95
C SER A 474 4.75 -30.03 -12.69
N ARG A 475 3.99 -29.83 -11.62
CA ARG A 475 4.47 -29.15 -10.41
C ARG A 475 5.66 -29.83 -9.72
N THR A 476 5.78 -31.15 -9.85
CA THR A 476 6.79 -31.94 -9.12
C THR A 476 7.56 -32.95 -9.97
N GLN A 477 7.02 -33.39 -11.12
CA GLN A 477 7.67 -34.44 -11.91
C GLN A 477 8.66 -33.89 -12.94
N HIS A 478 8.68 -32.59 -13.20
CA HIS A 478 9.51 -31.98 -14.25
C HIS A 478 10.38 -30.86 -13.67
N PRO A 479 11.40 -31.18 -12.86
CA PRO A 479 12.34 -30.17 -12.40
C PRO A 479 13.04 -29.53 -13.60
N ILE A 480 13.16 -28.21 -13.58
CA ILE A 480 13.88 -27.46 -14.61
C ILE A 480 15.39 -27.51 -14.29
N VAL A 481 16.24 -27.80 -15.27
CA VAL A 481 17.70 -27.75 -15.10
C VAL A 481 18.22 -26.63 -15.98
N ALA A 482 18.72 -25.55 -15.37
CA ALA A 482 19.26 -24.40 -16.06
C ALA A 482 20.79 -24.54 -16.19
N VAL A 483 21.30 -24.68 -17.42
CA VAL A 483 22.72 -24.92 -17.71
C VAL A 483 23.28 -23.78 -18.56
N GLY A 484 24.06 -22.88 -17.96
CA GLY A 484 24.58 -21.72 -18.67
C GLY A 484 25.20 -20.64 -17.77
N GLY A 485 25.54 -19.49 -18.35
CA GLY A 485 25.99 -18.31 -17.62
C GLY A 485 24.84 -17.58 -16.88
N GLY A 486 25.17 -16.55 -16.12
CA GLY A 486 24.23 -15.83 -15.25
C GLY A 486 22.93 -15.36 -15.92
N ALA A 487 23.00 -14.89 -17.18
CA ALA A 487 21.81 -14.44 -17.90
C ALA A 487 20.78 -15.57 -18.16
N LEU A 488 21.27 -16.77 -18.48
CA LEU A 488 20.40 -17.95 -18.63
C LEU A 488 19.84 -18.39 -17.28
N LEU A 489 20.68 -18.44 -16.24
CA LEU A 489 20.26 -18.84 -14.90
C LEU A 489 19.15 -17.92 -14.36
N ASP A 490 19.29 -16.61 -14.58
CA ASP A 490 18.28 -15.62 -14.22
C ASP A 490 16.97 -15.80 -14.99
N ALA A 491 17.02 -15.86 -16.33
CA ALA A 491 15.82 -15.94 -17.16
C ALA A 491 15.06 -17.25 -16.94
N VAL A 492 15.77 -18.38 -16.90
CA VAL A 492 15.18 -19.71 -16.68
C VAL A 492 14.68 -19.85 -15.23
N GLY A 493 15.43 -19.32 -14.26
CA GLY A 493 15.00 -19.32 -12.86
C GLY A 493 13.75 -18.46 -12.63
N LEU A 494 13.62 -17.31 -13.32
CA LEU A 494 12.40 -16.50 -13.29
C LEU A 494 11.23 -17.26 -13.93
N ALA A 495 11.44 -17.89 -15.09
CA ALA A 495 10.42 -18.72 -15.73
C ALA A 495 9.96 -19.86 -14.80
N ALA A 496 10.88 -20.54 -14.13
CA ALA A 496 10.57 -21.60 -13.16
C ALA A 496 9.80 -21.09 -11.93
N GLY A 497 10.13 -19.90 -11.43
CA GLY A 497 9.43 -19.27 -10.31
C GLY A 497 8.02 -18.79 -10.65
N LEU A 498 7.79 -18.34 -11.90
CA LEU A 498 6.48 -17.89 -12.38
C LEU A 498 5.57 -19.06 -12.78
N TYR A 499 6.12 -20.06 -13.48
CA TYR A 499 5.33 -21.15 -14.03
C TYR A 499 4.68 -21.98 -12.91
N ARG A 500 3.34 -22.07 -12.95
CA ARG A 500 2.50 -22.69 -11.89
C ARG A 500 2.78 -22.15 -10.46
N ARG A 501 3.25 -20.90 -10.36
CA ARG A 501 3.67 -20.23 -9.11
C ARG A 501 4.87 -20.92 -8.42
N GLY A 502 5.70 -21.59 -9.21
CA GLY A 502 6.93 -22.23 -8.75
C GLY A 502 6.98 -23.71 -9.08
N VAL A 503 7.95 -24.09 -9.92
CA VAL A 503 8.40 -25.47 -10.11
C VAL A 503 9.85 -25.65 -9.64
N PRO A 504 10.25 -26.80 -9.08
CA PRO A 504 11.63 -27.05 -8.66
C PRO A 504 12.61 -26.83 -9.81
N TYR A 505 13.79 -26.28 -9.51
CA TYR A 505 14.82 -26.12 -10.51
C TYR A 505 16.23 -26.25 -9.93
N VAL A 506 17.17 -26.68 -10.77
CA VAL A 506 18.59 -26.85 -10.48
C VAL A 506 19.39 -25.90 -11.36
N ARG A 507 20.42 -25.27 -10.79
CA ARG A 507 21.36 -24.43 -11.53
C ARG A 507 22.66 -25.18 -11.76
N VAL A 508 23.15 -25.15 -12.99
CA VAL A 508 24.48 -25.63 -13.38
C VAL A 508 25.18 -24.47 -14.07
N PRO A 509 25.84 -23.58 -13.31
CA PRO A 509 26.52 -22.43 -13.87
C PRO A 509 27.73 -22.85 -14.72
N THR A 510 27.96 -22.16 -15.84
CA THR A 510 29.06 -22.49 -16.76
C THR A 510 30.04 -21.34 -17.02
N SER A 511 29.84 -20.19 -16.35
CA SER A 511 30.75 -19.04 -16.38
C SER A 511 31.27 -18.73 -14.99
N LEU A 512 32.47 -18.15 -14.86
CA LEU A 512 33.06 -17.87 -13.56
C LEU A 512 32.15 -16.98 -12.69
N VAL A 513 31.50 -15.95 -13.26
CA VAL A 513 30.47 -15.14 -12.57
C VAL A 513 29.32 -16.01 -12.06
N GLY A 514 28.86 -16.95 -12.89
CA GLY A 514 27.83 -17.90 -12.50
C GLY A 514 28.28 -18.81 -11.37
N LEU A 515 29.54 -19.25 -11.38
CA LEU A 515 30.06 -20.17 -10.37
C LEU A 515 30.16 -19.54 -8.97
N ILE A 516 30.48 -18.24 -8.89
CA ILE A 516 30.82 -17.59 -7.61
C ILE A 516 29.79 -16.56 -7.12
N ASP A 517 28.87 -16.11 -7.98
CA ASP A 517 27.88 -15.07 -7.66
C ASP A 517 26.49 -15.42 -8.20
N ALA A 518 26.26 -15.20 -9.51
CA ALA A 518 24.92 -15.25 -10.09
C ALA A 518 24.23 -16.62 -9.97
N GLY A 519 25.00 -17.71 -9.92
CA GLY A 519 24.45 -19.06 -9.74
C GLY A 519 24.14 -19.40 -8.29
N VAL A 520 24.79 -18.76 -7.32
CA VAL A 520 24.75 -19.09 -5.88
C VAL A 520 23.54 -18.47 -5.19
N GLY A 521 23.19 -17.22 -5.51
CA GLY A 521 22.11 -16.49 -4.84
C GLY A 521 20.69 -16.92 -5.22
N ALA A 522 19.67 -16.32 -4.60
CA ALA A 522 18.26 -16.61 -4.91
C ALA A 522 17.62 -15.68 -5.95
N LYS A 523 18.30 -14.60 -6.34
CA LYS A 523 17.77 -13.62 -7.30
C LYS A 523 17.68 -14.24 -8.68
N VAL A 524 16.59 -13.92 -9.37
CA VAL A 524 16.34 -14.23 -10.78
C VAL A 524 15.60 -13.05 -11.40
N ALA A 525 15.98 -12.61 -12.60
CA ALA A 525 15.41 -11.40 -13.18
C ALA A 525 15.54 -11.32 -14.71
N ILE A 526 14.73 -10.45 -15.30
CA ILE A 526 14.89 -9.95 -16.67
C ILE A 526 15.00 -8.43 -16.69
N ASN A 527 15.50 -7.89 -17.80
CA ASN A 527 15.56 -6.47 -18.06
C ASN A 527 14.18 -5.98 -18.54
N ALA A 528 13.78 -4.79 -18.10
CA ALA A 528 12.51 -4.19 -18.49
C ALA A 528 12.57 -2.67 -18.36
N PHE A 529 11.78 -1.98 -19.19
CA PHE A 529 11.65 -0.52 -19.15
C PHE A 529 12.98 0.24 -19.30
N GLY A 530 13.95 -0.32 -20.02
CA GLY A 530 15.30 0.26 -20.16
C GLY A 530 16.20 0.08 -18.94
N HIS A 531 15.78 -0.70 -17.95
CA HIS A 531 16.55 -0.97 -16.73
C HIS A 531 16.95 -2.44 -16.62
N LYS A 532 18.17 -2.67 -16.13
CA LYS A 532 18.70 -4.01 -15.86
C LYS A 532 18.01 -4.64 -14.64
N ASN A 533 17.72 -5.94 -14.70
CA ASN A 533 17.17 -6.75 -13.60
C ASN A 533 15.91 -6.18 -12.93
N ARG A 534 15.09 -5.43 -13.67
CA ARG A 534 13.97 -4.67 -13.10
C ARG A 534 12.78 -5.54 -12.70
N LEU A 535 12.54 -6.63 -13.42
CA LEU A 535 11.47 -7.58 -13.10
C LEU A 535 12.09 -8.90 -12.66
N GLY A 536 11.78 -9.36 -11.45
CA GLY A 536 12.42 -10.54 -10.89
C GLY A 536 11.74 -11.10 -9.65
N LEU A 537 12.31 -12.18 -9.13
CA LEU A 537 11.88 -12.88 -7.91
C LEU A 537 13.10 -13.22 -7.04
N PHE A 538 12.86 -13.42 -5.75
CA PHE A 538 13.73 -14.24 -4.90
C PHE A 538 13.25 -15.68 -4.99
N TYR A 539 13.83 -16.47 -5.90
CA TYR A 539 13.48 -17.86 -6.14
C TYR A 539 14.70 -18.79 -5.97
N PRO A 540 14.97 -19.25 -4.73
CA PRO A 540 16.08 -20.14 -4.44
C PRO A 540 15.99 -21.45 -5.25
N PRO A 541 17.09 -21.93 -5.84
CA PRO A 541 17.12 -23.23 -6.51
C PRO A 541 16.98 -24.38 -5.51
N THR A 542 16.73 -25.58 -6.01
CA THR A 542 16.78 -26.81 -5.20
C THR A 542 18.22 -27.27 -4.97
N ALA A 543 19.08 -27.08 -5.98
CA ALA A 543 20.51 -27.32 -5.91
C ALA A 543 21.27 -26.42 -6.88
N VAL A 544 22.53 -26.13 -6.56
CA VAL A 544 23.48 -25.44 -7.42
C VAL A 544 24.73 -26.31 -7.56
N ILE A 545 25.15 -26.57 -8.80
CA ILE A 545 26.27 -27.45 -9.11
C ILE A 545 27.35 -26.63 -9.80
N LEU A 546 28.43 -26.36 -9.06
CA LEU A 546 29.56 -25.54 -9.47
C LEU A 546 30.67 -26.45 -10.01
N ASP A 547 30.57 -26.81 -11.28
CA ASP A 547 31.61 -27.62 -11.95
C ASP A 547 32.65 -26.72 -12.63
N VAL A 548 33.85 -26.70 -12.06
CA VAL A 548 34.96 -25.88 -12.58
C VAL A 548 35.42 -26.31 -13.98
N ALA A 549 35.07 -27.53 -14.42
CA ALA A 549 35.45 -28.03 -15.74
C ALA A 549 34.83 -27.22 -16.89
N PHE A 550 33.69 -26.55 -16.68
CA PHE A 550 33.07 -25.66 -17.67
C PHE A 550 33.95 -24.45 -18.00
N LEU A 551 34.80 -24.01 -17.06
CA LEU A 551 35.68 -22.86 -17.27
C LEU A 551 36.72 -23.10 -18.36
N ARG A 552 37.04 -24.35 -18.68
CA ARG A 552 37.99 -24.74 -19.73
C ARG A 552 37.65 -24.15 -21.09
N THR A 553 36.37 -24.03 -21.41
CA THR A 553 35.89 -23.53 -22.71
C THR A 553 35.37 -22.10 -22.61
N LEU A 554 35.46 -21.46 -21.44
CA LEU A 554 34.95 -20.11 -21.23
C LEU A 554 35.86 -19.09 -21.95
N PRO A 555 35.31 -18.20 -22.80
CA PRO A 555 36.13 -17.18 -23.44
C PRO A 555 36.83 -16.27 -22.43
N HIS A 556 38.06 -15.88 -22.76
CA HIS A 556 38.94 -15.08 -21.88
C HIS A 556 38.26 -13.85 -21.28
N LEU A 557 37.50 -13.08 -22.08
CA LEU A 557 36.79 -11.89 -21.61
C LEU A 557 35.76 -12.20 -20.50
N HIS A 558 35.08 -13.36 -20.59
CA HIS A 558 34.14 -13.80 -19.56
C HIS A 558 34.86 -14.35 -18.32
N MET A 559 36.05 -14.92 -18.49
CA MET A 559 36.92 -15.27 -17.36
C MET A 559 37.32 -14.00 -16.59
N VAL A 560 37.87 -12.99 -17.28
CA VAL A 560 38.23 -11.70 -16.67
C VAL A 560 37.04 -11.04 -15.99
N SER A 561 35.85 -11.08 -16.62
CA SER A 561 34.62 -10.60 -16.00
C SER A 561 34.29 -11.30 -14.68
N GLY A 562 34.53 -12.61 -14.57
CA GLY A 562 34.32 -13.34 -13.32
C GLY A 562 35.37 -13.04 -12.25
N VAL A 563 36.62 -12.77 -12.65
CA VAL A 563 37.67 -12.35 -11.72
C VAL A 563 37.32 -11.02 -11.06
N ALA A 564 36.64 -10.11 -11.74
CA ALA A 564 36.15 -8.86 -11.13
C ALA A 564 35.22 -9.14 -9.93
N GLU A 565 34.29 -10.08 -10.08
CA GLU A 565 33.39 -10.48 -9.00
C GLU A 565 34.12 -11.22 -7.88
N ALA A 566 35.11 -12.05 -8.22
CA ALA A 566 35.97 -12.68 -7.21
C ALA A 566 36.71 -11.63 -6.36
N ILE A 567 37.23 -10.57 -6.99
CA ILE A 567 37.87 -9.44 -6.29
C ILE A 567 36.85 -8.72 -5.41
N LYS A 568 35.65 -8.43 -5.91
CA LYS A 568 34.56 -7.82 -5.11
C LYS A 568 34.29 -8.61 -3.84
N ILE A 569 33.99 -9.91 -3.99
CA ILE A 569 33.66 -10.82 -2.90
C ILE A 569 34.82 -10.87 -1.90
N ALA A 570 36.06 -11.01 -2.38
CA ALA A 570 37.23 -11.05 -1.53
C ALA A 570 37.46 -9.76 -0.72
N VAL A 571 37.22 -8.60 -1.33
CA VAL A 571 37.42 -7.31 -0.68
C VAL A 571 36.45 -7.13 0.49
N VAL A 572 35.19 -7.57 0.34
CA VAL A 572 34.14 -7.33 1.34
C VAL A 572 33.93 -8.48 2.32
N GLU A 573 34.22 -9.73 1.94
CA GLU A 573 33.92 -10.93 2.74
C GLU A 573 35.15 -11.75 3.14
N ASP A 574 36.11 -11.99 2.25
CA ASP A 574 37.19 -12.98 2.49
C ASP A 574 38.61 -12.45 2.18
N PRO A 575 39.40 -12.07 3.21
CA PRO A 575 40.78 -11.63 3.04
C PRO A 575 41.75 -12.73 2.59
N ASP A 576 41.45 -14.00 2.84
CA ASP A 576 42.26 -15.13 2.41
C ASP A 576 42.05 -15.39 0.91
N LEU A 577 40.80 -15.31 0.44
CA LEU A 577 40.47 -15.28 -0.99
C LEU A 577 41.20 -14.11 -1.69
N TYR A 578 41.26 -12.93 -1.05
CA TYR A 578 42.01 -11.80 -1.59
C TYR A 578 43.50 -12.11 -1.74
N ARG A 579 44.12 -12.77 -0.73
CA ARG A 579 45.53 -13.18 -0.80
C ARG A 579 45.76 -14.21 -1.90
N LEU A 580 44.83 -15.14 -2.11
CA LEU A 580 44.89 -16.12 -3.19
C LEU A 580 44.83 -15.45 -4.57
N LEU A 581 43.92 -14.50 -4.75
CA LEU A 581 43.82 -13.68 -5.96
C LEU A 581 45.12 -12.90 -6.21
N GLU A 582 45.69 -12.27 -5.19
CA GLU A 582 46.92 -11.46 -5.31
C GLU A 582 48.14 -12.33 -5.66
N ALA A 583 48.25 -13.50 -5.04
CA ALA A 583 49.35 -14.46 -5.27
C ALA A 583 49.32 -15.06 -6.70
N HIS A 584 48.12 -15.27 -7.26
CA HIS A 584 47.95 -15.91 -8.56
C HIS A 584 47.48 -14.96 -9.67
N ALA A 585 47.55 -13.65 -9.47
CA ALA A 585 47.01 -12.64 -10.40
C ALA A 585 47.36 -12.86 -11.88
N GLY A 586 48.58 -13.32 -12.19
CA GLY A 586 49.03 -13.60 -13.57
C GLY A 586 48.37 -14.81 -14.23
N ARG A 587 47.63 -15.64 -13.48
CA ARG A 587 46.99 -16.87 -13.94
C ARG A 587 45.46 -16.86 -13.84
N LEU A 588 44.87 -15.82 -13.25
CA LEU A 588 43.43 -15.79 -12.97
C LEU A 588 42.54 -15.77 -14.23
N SER A 589 43.09 -15.37 -15.37
CA SER A 589 42.38 -15.41 -16.66
C SER A 589 42.68 -16.68 -17.48
N ASP A 590 43.54 -17.56 -16.98
CA ASP A 590 43.89 -18.85 -17.59
C ASP A 590 42.91 -19.93 -17.12
N PRO A 591 42.14 -20.56 -18.03
CA PRO A 591 41.25 -21.66 -17.68
C PRO A 591 41.93 -22.84 -16.97
N ASP A 592 43.20 -23.13 -17.27
CA ASP A 592 43.91 -24.25 -16.66
C ASP A 592 44.27 -23.99 -15.19
N PHE A 593 44.30 -22.72 -14.74
CA PHE A 593 44.44 -22.40 -13.33
C PHE A 593 43.30 -22.99 -12.49
N TYR A 594 42.08 -22.97 -12.99
CA TYR A 594 40.87 -23.47 -12.29
C TYR A 594 40.80 -24.99 -12.18
N ARG A 595 41.78 -25.70 -12.76
CA ARG A 595 41.98 -27.15 -12.63
C ARG A 595 43.04 -27.51 -11.60
N THR A 596 43.70 -26.51 -11.02
CA THR A 596 44.63 -26.69 -9.91
C THR A 596 43.88 -26.61 -8.58
N GLU A 597 44.47 -27.16 -7.51
CA GLU A 597 43.93 -27.06 -6.15
C GLU A 597 43.62 -25.61 -5.76
N HIS A 598 44.50 -24.66 -6.11
CA HIS A 598 44.28 -23.23 -5.84
C HIS A 598 43.11 -22.62 -6.62
N GLY A 599 42.88 -23.07 -7.85
CA GLY A 599 41.77 -22.57 -8.65
C GLY A 599 40.42 -23.11 -8.18
N VAL A 600 40.38 -24.38 -7.78
CA VAL A 600 39.20 -24.99 -7.14
C VAL A 600 38.92 -24.32 -5.79
N GLU A 601 39.96 -24.12 -4.97
CA GLU A 601 39.85 -23.40 -3.68
C GLU A 601 39.35 -21.97 -3.86
N LEU A 602 39.78 -21.26 -4.92
CA LEU A 602 39.30 -19.91 -5.21
C LEU A 602 37.79 -19.91 -5.46
N VAL A 603 37.31 -20.81 -6.31
CA VAL A 603 35.87 -20.92 -6.61
C VAL A 603 35.08 -21.31 -5.36
N ALA A 604 35.58 -22.28 -4.58
CA ALA A 604 34.94 -22.72 -3.36
C ALA A 604 34.83 -21.59 -2.33
N ARG A 605 35.93 -20.90 -2.03
CA ARG A 605 35.93 -19.74 -1.13
C ARG A 605 35.03 -18.62 -1.58
N ALA A 606 35.05 -18.30 -2.87
CA ALA A 606 34.21 -17.23 -3.40
C ALA A 606 32.72 -17.59 -3.29
N ALA A 607 32.35 -18.83 -3.62
CA ALA A 607 30.98 -19.32 -3.43
C ALA A 607 30.57 -19.31 -1.95
N ASP A 608 31.43 -19.80 -1.05
CA ASP A 608 31.18 -19.83 0.40
C ASP A 608 31.05 -18.42 1.01
N ALA A 609 31.89 -17.49 0.57
CA ALA A 609 31.83 -16.09 0.97
C ALA A 609 30.53 -15.42 0.47
N THR A 610 30.13 -15.66 -0.78
CA THR A 610 28.84 -15.21 -1.30
C THR A 610 27.69 -15.81 -0.49
N MET A 611 27.72 -17.11 -0.21
CA MET A 611 26.71 -17.78 0.63
C MET A 611 26.65 -17.18 2.03
N SER A 612 27.80 -16.90 2.65
CA SER A 612 27.90 -16.31 3.98
C SER A 612 27.33 -14.90 4.02
N SER A 613 27.58 -14.09 3.00
CA SER A 613 27.02 -12.74 2.86
C SER A 613 25.49 -12.75 2.68
N LEU A 614 24.98 -13.76 1.95
CA LEU A 614 23.55 -13.95 1.75
C LEU A 614 22.86 -14.63 2.94
N ALA A 615 23.61 -15.36 3.78
CA ALA A 615 23.09 -16.06 4.94
C ALA A 615 22.56 -15.04 5.96
N GLY A 616 21.23 -15.03 6.14
CA GLY A 616 20.54 -14.07 7.01
C GLY A 616 19.93 -12.89 6.28
N ASN A 617 20.23 -12.68 4.99
CA ASN A 617 19.67 -11.59 4.19
C ASN A 617 19.26 -12.01 2.75
N LEU A 618 18.82 -13.26 2.59
CA LEU A 618 18.51 -13.84 1.27
C LEU A 618 17.42 -13.09 0.48
N TRP A 619 16.53 -12.40 1.17
CA TRP A 619 15.42 -11.61 0.60
C TRP A 619 15.67 -10.10 0.65
N GLU A 620 16.88 -9.66 0.98
CA GLU A 620 17.25 -8.23 1.07
C GLU A 620 16.35 -7.43 2.02
N ALA A 621 16.06 -7.99 3.20
CA ALA A 621 15.40 -7.23 4.26
C ALA A 621 16.31 -6.10 4.78
N ASP A 622 17.63 -6.33 4.77
CA ASP A 622 18.64 -5.31 4.94
C ASP A 622 19.20 -4.88 3.56
N LEU A 623 19.22 -3.58 3.30
CA LEU A 623 19.73 -3.03 2.03
C LEU A 623 21.15 -2.47 2.17
N GLU A 624 21.78 -2.56 3.35
CA GLU A 624 23.23 -2.37 3.52
C GLU A 624 23.97 -3.67 3.19
N ARG A 625 24.12 -3.93 1.88
CA ARG A 625 24.62 -5.22 1.38
C ARG A 625 26.10 -5.11 1.01
N PRO A 626 27.01 -5.87 1.63
CA PRO A 626 28.43 -5.81 1.27
C PRO A 626 28.72 -6.09 -0.21
N LEU A 627 27.98 -7.06 -0.79
CA LEU A 627 28.08 -7.42 -2.21
C LEU A 627 27.53 -6.36 -3.19
N ASP A 628 26.99 -5.25 -2.69
CA ASP A 628 26.68 -4.07 -3.52
C ASP A 628 27.92 -3.20 -3.83
N PHE A 629 29.08 -3.54 -3.24
CA PHE A 629 30.36 -2.96 -3.64
C PHE A 629 30.63 -3.23 -5.11
N GLY A 630 30.77 -2.18 -5.92
CA GLY A 630 30.87 -2.31 -7.37
C GLY A 630 29.54 -2.37 -8.12
N HIS A 631 28.40 -2.17 -7.45
CA HIS A 631 27.05 -2.16 -8.05
C HIS A 631 26.23 -0.92 -7.73
N SER A 632 26.87 0.19 -7.36
CA SER A 632 26.19 1.47 -7.10
C SER A 632 25.98 2.32 -8.38
N VAL A 633 26.93 2.25 -9.32
CA VAL A 633 26.90 2.96 -10.61
C VAL A 633 27.30 2.08 -11.79
N SER A 634 27.76 0.84 -11.58
CA SER A 634 28.07 -0.09 -12.67
C SER A 634 26.92 -0.37 -13.65
N PRO A 635 25.61 -0.40 -13.25
CA PRO A 635 24.55 -0.67 -14.22
C PRO A 635 24.46 0.39 -15.33
N VAL A 636 24.64 1.68 -15.02
CA VAL A 636 24.64 2.72 -16.06
C VAL A 636 25.89 2.68 -16.94
N ILE A 637 27.03 2.22 -16.41
CA ILE A 637 28.26 2.01 -17.18
C ILE A 637 28.06 0.89 -18.20
N GLU A 638 27.46 -0.21 -17.77
CA GLU A 638 27.18 -1.37 -18.61
C GLU A 638 26.20 -1.01 -19.75
N VAL A 639 25.09 -0.33 -19.41
CA VAL A 639 24.11 0.11 -20.42
C VAL A 639 24.70 1.11 -21.41
N ALA A 640 25.51 2.06 -20.96
CA ALA A 640 26.05 3.10 -21.83
C ALA A 640 27.12 2.62 -22.80
N ALA A 641 27.87 1.57 -22.45
CA ALA A 641 28.92 1.03 -23.32
C ALA A 641 28.42 -0.05 -24.30
N GLY A 642 27.19 -0.53 -24.14
CA GLY A 642 26.60 -1.54 -25.01
C GLY A 642 27.36 -2.87 -24.98
N SER A 643 27.39 -3.58 -26.12
CA SER A 643 28.00 -4.91 -26.25
C SER A 643 29.53 -4.96 -26.06
N GLY A 644 30.20 -3.81 -25.96
CA GLY A 644 31.65 -3.71 -25.82
C GLY A 644 32.20 -3.85 -24.39
N THR A 645 31.35 -3.79 -23.36
CA THR A 645 31.77 -3.84 -21.95
C THR A 645 31.10 -5.01 -21.25
N THR A 646 31.91 -5.88 -20.63
CA THR A 646 31.39 -6.98 -19.80
C THR A 646 30.88 -6.45 -18.46
N HIS A 647 29.96 -7.19 -17.82
CA HIS A 647 29.47 -6.87 -16.48
C HIS A 647 30.63 -6.61 -15.49
N GLY A 648 31.59 -7.53 -15.43
CA GLY A 648 32.73 -7.42 -14.51
C GLY A 648 33.63 -6.20 -14.80
N ALA A 649 33.72 -5.76 -16.05
CA ALA A 649 34.43 -4.53 -16.39
C ALA A 649 33.72 -3.28 -15.82
N ALA A 650 32.38 -3.22 -15.90
CA ALA A 650 31.61 -2.15 -15.29
C ALA A 650 31.72 -2.16 -13.75
N VAL A 651 31.67 -3.34 -13.14
CA VAL A 651 31.84 -3.55 -11.69
C VAL A 651 33.23 -3.11 -11.23
N ALA A 652 34.28 -3.42 -11.98
CA ALA A 652 35.65 -2.99 -11.66
C ALA A 652 35.83 -1.46 -11.65
N VAL A 653 35.18 -0.75 -12.58
CA VAL A 653 35.20 0.72 -12.59
C VAL A 653 34.49 1.29 -11.36
N ASP A 654 33.35 0.74 -10.99
CA ASP A 654 32.59 1.14 -9.79
C ASP A 654 33.38 0.86 -8.50
N MET A 655 33.99 -0.33 -8.37
CA MET A 655 34.89 -0.64 -7.26
C MET A 655 36.05 0.36 -7.16
N ALA A 656 36.66 0.72 -8.28
CA ALA A 656 37.73 1.72 -8.32
C ALA A 656 37.24 3.11 -7.85
N LEU A 657 36.03 3.53 -8.26
CA LEU A 657 35.40 4.77 -7.80
C LEU A 657 35.16 4.73 -6.28
N ALA A 658 34.61 3.64 -5.76
CA ALA A 658 34.33 3.49 -4.33
C ALA A 658 35.61 3.51 -3.46
N LEU A 659 36.67 2.83 -3.91
CA LEU A 659 37.98 2.87 -3.25
C LEU A 659 38.57 4.28 -3.25
N GLU A 660 38.46 4.99 -4.37
CA GLU A 660 39.00 6.34 -4.53
C GLU A 660 38.21 7.40 -3.73
N ILE A 661 36.88 7.29 -3.66
CA ILE A 661 36.04 8.12 -2.78
C ILE A 661 36.37 7.83 -1.31
N GLY A 662 36.44 6.55 -0.93
CA GLY A 662 36.80 6.17 0.44
C GLY A 662 38.19 6.67 0.84
N ARG A 663 39.14 6.71 -0.11
CA ARG A 663 40.48 7.30 0.10
C ARG A 663 40.41 8.80 0.37
N GLN A 664 39.58 9.54 -0.38
CA GLN A 664 39.38 10.99 -0.17
C GLN A 664 38.74 11.31 1.17
N ARG A 665 37.82 10.45 1.63
CA ARG A 665 37.16 10.55 2.93
C ARG A 665 38.01 10.05 4.10
N GLY A 666 39.18 9.48 3.83
CA GLY A 666 40.03 8.86 4.87
C GLY A 666 39.48 7.56 5.45
N VAL A 667 38.44 6.98 4.85
CA VAL A 667 37.87 5.68 5.24
C VAL A 667 38.74 4.54 4.70
N THR A 668 39.10 4.61 3.42
CA THR A 668 39.97 3.62 2.76
C THR A 668 41.42 4.05 2.89
N ALA A 669 42.25 3.21 3.50
CA ALA A 669 43.70 3.47 3.54
C ALA A 669 44.28 3.56 2.11
N PRO A 670 45.13 4.55 1.77
CA PRO A 670 45.69 4.69 0.43
C PRO A 670 46.35 3.42 -0.10
N ARG A 671 47.15 2.74 0.74
CA ARG A 671 47.80 1.46 0.39
C ARG A 671 46.81 0.35 0.05
N LEU A 672 45.63 0.33 0.69
CA LEU A 672 44.60 -0.65 0.40
C LEU A 672 43.97 -0.37 -0.97
N ALA A 673 43.59 0.88 -1.23
CA ALA A 673 43.06 1.29 -2.54
C ALA A 673 44.04 0.93 -3.66
N ASP A 674 45.33 1.28 -3.49
CA ASP A 674 46.37 0.97 -4.47
C ASP A 674 46.51 -0.53 -4.72
N ARG A 675 46.50 -1.36 -3.66
CA ARG A 675 46.60 -2.83 -3.81
C ARG A 675 45.47 -3.41 -4.63
N VAL A 676 44.22 -3.05 -4.32
CA VAL A 676 43.03 -3.58 -5.02
C VAL A 676 43.00 -3.09 -6.47
N ILE A 677 43.25 -1.80 -6.69
CA ILE A 677 43.28 -1.19 -8.04
C ILE A 677 44.40 -1.82 -8.88
N ASN A 678 45.59 -2.05 -8.31
CA ASN A 678 46.68 -2.69 -9.03
C ASN A 678 46.40 -4.16 -9.34
N LEU A 679 45.74 -4.89 -8.44
CA LEU A 679 45.27 -6.25 -8.73
C LEU A 679 44.31 -6.26 -9.92
N MET A 680 43.31 -5.37 -9.94
CA MET A 680 42.38 -5.23 -11.06
C MET A 680 43.12 -4.96 -12.39
N ARG A 681 44.10 -4.05 -12.40
CA ARG A 681 44.90 -3.77 -13.61
C ARG A 681 45.72 -4.98 -14.06
N ARG A 682 46.36 -5.71 -13.13
CA ARG A 682 47.18 -6.89 -13.45
C ARG A 682 46.39 -8.01 -14.12
N VAL A 683 45.09 -8.10 -13.85
CA VAL A 683 44.19 -9.10 -14.46
C VAL A 683 43.47 -8.58 -15.71
N GLY A 684 43.79 -7.35 -16.16
CA GLY A 684 43.23 -6.74 -17.37
C GLY A 684 41.87 -6.06 -17.18
N LEU A 685 41.47 -5.73 -15.96
CA LEU A 685 40.21 -5.01 -15.71
C LEU A 685 40.38 -3.48 -15.83
N PRO A 686 39.40 -2.78 -16.42
CA PRO A 686 39.40 -1.33 -16.45
C PRO A 686 39.12 -0.74 -15.08
N THR A 687 39.82 0.35 -14.74
CA THR A 687 39.58 1.12 -13.50
C THR A 687 39.00 2.51 -13.77
N HIS A 688 38.61 2.76 -15.03
CA HIS A 688 38.02 4.01 -15.50
C HIS A 688 37.17 3.71 -16.75
N SER A 689 36.12 4.50 -16.99
CA SER A 689 35.30 4.43 -18.21
C SER A 689 35.11 5.83 -18.81
N ALA A 690 35.45 6.00 -20.09
CA ALA A 690 35.19 7.23 -20.83
C ALA A 690 33.74 7.29 -21.38
N SER A 691 32.99 6.19 -21.33
CA SER A 691 31.66 6.07 -21.94
C SER A 691 30.56 6.76 -21.12
N VAL A 692 30.84 7.16 -19.87
CA VAL A 692 29.87 7.79 -18.97
C VAL A 692 30.49 8.97 -18.24
N SER A 693 29.79 10.12 -18.25
CA SER A 693 30.22 11.30 -17.51
C SER A 693 29.93 11.17 -16.02
N ALA A 694 30.72 11.86 -15.18
CA ALA A 694 30.49 11.90 -13.73
C ALA A 694 29.07 12.39 -13.37
N ALA A 695 28.51 13.32 -14.15
CA ALA A 695 27.14 13.80 -13.96
C ALA A 695 26.10 12.68 -14.18
N ARG A 696 26.30 11.84 -15.21
CA ARG A 696 25.40 10.70 -15.49
C ARG A 696 25.55 9.59 -14.44
N LEU A 697 26.77 9.35 -13.95
CA LEU A 697 27.00 8.43 -12.81
C LEU A 697 26.26 8.92 -11.56
N PHE A 698 26.34 10.22 -11.25
CA PHE A 698 25.66 10.81 -10.09
C PHE A 698 24.13 10.76 -10.22
N ALA A 699 23.60 11.05 -11.41
CA ALA A 699 22.17 10.93 -11.66
C ALA A 699 21.68 9.49 -11.43
N HIS A 700 22.42 8.50 -11.93
CA HIS A 700 22.08 7.09 -11.71
C HIS A 700 22.24 6.66 -10.25
N LEU A 701 23.17 7.23 -9.49
CA LEU A 701 23.26 6.99 -8.05
C LEU A 701 21.96 7.40 -7.30
N GLY A 702 21.24 8.41 -7.81
CA GLY A 702 19.89 8.74 -7.34
C GLY A 702 18.85 7.66 -7.62
N GLU A 703 18.93 6.98 -8.77
CA GLU A 703 18.08 5.81 -9.08
C GLU A 703 18.43 4.62 -8.17
N THR A 704 19.74 4.39 -7.94
CA THR A 704 20.23 3.38 -7.01
C THR A 704 19.69 3.63 -5.60
N ALA A 705 19.64 4.90 -5.15
CA ALA A 705 19.04 5.23 -3.86
C ALA A 705 17.55 4.83 -3.80
N GLY A 706 16.80 5.07 -4.88
CA GLY A 706 15.42 4.58 -5.01
C GLY A 706 15.30 3.05 -4.90
N HIS A 707 16.25 2.31 -5.49
CA HIS A 707 16.32 0.84 -5.35
C HIS A 707 16.68 0.39 -3.93
N ARG A 708 17.43 1.20 -3.19
CA ARG A 708 17.90 0.92 -1.82
C ARG A 708 17.07 1.60 -0.71
N GLY A 709 15.78 1.85 -0.99
CA GLY A 709 14.83 2.34 0.01
C GLY A 709 14.94 3.84 0.33
N GLY A 710 15.45 4.64 -0.60
CA GLY A 710 15.57 6.10 -0.49
C GLY A 710 16.97 6.61 -0.17
N ASP A 711 17.87 5.73 0.24
CA ASP A 711 19.25 6.04 0.65
C ASP A 711 20.26 5.50 -0.36
N GLN A 712 21.35 6.24 -0.63
CA GLN A 712 22.37 5.76 -1.57
C GLN A 712 23.03 4.46 -1.10
N ARG A 713 23.25 4.33 0.22
CA ARG A 713 23.95 3.21 0.87
C ARG A 713 25.18 2.80 0.04
N PHE A 714 26.03 3.78 -0.23
CA PHE A 714 27.22 3.61 -1.04
C PHE A 714 28.33 2.96 -0.18
N PRO A 715 28.86 1.79 -0.56
CA PRO A 715 29.80 1.04 0.28
C PRO A 715 31.23 1.58 0.16
N LEU A 716 31.82 1.98 1.29
CA LEU A 716 33.22 2.39 1.40
C LEU A 716 34.04 1.35 2.17
N ILE A 717 35.18 0.97 1.61
CA ILE A 717 36.00 -0.13 2.14
C ILE A 717 37.03 0.37 3.15
N HIS A 718 36.80 0.08 4.43
CA HIS A 718 37.76 0.47 5.47
C HIS A 718 38.87 -0.59 5.68
N ARG A 719 38.54 -1.89 5.55
CA ARG A 719 39.45 -3.04 5.70
C ARG A 719 38.98 -4.20 4.82
N LEU A 720 39.91 -5.07 4.40
CA LEU A 720 39.57 -6.30 3.66
C LEU A 720 38.75 -7.26 4.53
N GLY A 721 37.75 -7.91 3.93
CA GLY A 721 36.88 -8.90 4.55
C GLY A 721 36.11 -8.40 5.76
N ARG A 722 35.87 -7.09 5.81
CA ARG A 722 35.03 -6.46 6.82
C ARG A 722 33.90 -5.74 6.13
N HIS A 723 32.75 -5.75 6.80
CA HIS A 723 31.55 -5.09 6.36
C HIS A 723 31.86 -3.62 5.96
N PRO A 724 31.46 -3.17 4.76
CA PRO A 724 31.70 -1.80 4.33
C PRO A 724 31.08 -0.77 5.27
N VAL A 725 31.62 0.45 5.24
CA VAL A 725 30.97 1.62 5.81
C VAL A 725 30.00 2.14 4.75
N PHE A 726 28.70 2.10 5.03
CA PHE A 726 27.67 2.60 4.13
C PHE A 726 27.44 4.09 4.35
N VAL A 727 27.43 4.87 3.27
CA VAL A 727 27.20 6.32 3.31
C VAL A 727 26.09 6.72 2.34
N SER A 728 25.34 7.77 2.69
CA SER A 728 24.20 8.26 1.88
C SER A 728 24.35 9.70 1.40
N ASP A 729 25.56 10.25 1.52
CA ASP A 729 25.90 11.65 1.28
C ASP A 729 27.02 11.79 0.23
N ILE A 730 27.15 10.84 -0.71
CA ILE A 730 28.06 11.02 -1.85
C ILE A 730 27.58 12.22 -2.66
N THR A 731 28.51 13.13 -2.96
CA THR A 731 28.23 14.33 -3.76
C THR A 731 28.71 14.18 -5.21
N ALA A 732 28.12 14.95 -6.12
CA ALA A 732 28.56 15.03 -7.51
C ALA A 732 30.05 15.44 -7.64
N GLY A 733 30.51 16.32 -6.73
CA GLY A 733 31.91 16.78 -6.69
C GLY A 733 32.90 15.68 -6.33
N GLU A 734 32.57 14.85 -5.34
CA GLU A 734 33.40 13.69 -4.96
C GLU A 734 33.49 12.67 -6.09
N LEU A 735 32.36 12.36 -6.72
CA LEU A 735 32.32 11.42 -7.83
C LEU A 735 33.11 11.93 -9.05
N ALA A 736 32.98 13.22 -9.39
CA ALA A 736 33.76 13.86 -10.44
C ALA A 736 35.26 13.88 -10.12
N GLY A 737 35.62 14.18 -8.87
CA GLY A 737 37.01 14.14 -8.40
C GLY A 737 37.62 12.74 -8.48
N ALA A 738 36.87 11.71 -8.12
CA ALA A 738 37.27 10.32 -8.26
C ALA A 738 37.48 9.92 -9.73
N CYS A 739 36.53 10.27 -10.62
CA CYS A 739 36.65 10.02 -12.05
C CYS A 739 37.92 10.66 -12.64
N SER A 740 38.19 11.93 -12.32
CA SER A 740 39.35 12.67 -12.82
C SER A 740 40.68 12.04 -12.38
N ARG A 741 40.78 11.61 -11.11
CA ARG A 741 41.97 10.94 -10.59
C ARG A 741 42.21 9.58 -11.25
N LEU A 742 41.17 8.77 -11.40
CA LEU A 742 41.26 7.46 -12.05
C LEU A 742 41.60 7.58 -13.53
N SER A 743 41.02 8.55 -14.24
CA SER A 743 41.35 8.86 -15.65
C SER A 743 42.82 9.26 -15.81
N SER A 744 43.30 10.17 -14.96
CA SER A 744 44.69 10.63 -14.99
C SER A 744 45.69 9.52 -14.69
N ALA A 745 45.35 8.61 -13.77
CA ALA A 745 46.18 7.45 -13.46
C ALA A 745 46.15 6.40 -14.59
N TRP A 746 45.02 6.26 -15.27
CA TRP A 746 44.86 5.36 -16.41
C TRP A 746 45.69 5.79 -17.61
N GLY A 747 45.73 7.09 -17.95
CA GLY A 747 46.54 7.59 -19.07
C GLY A 747 48.06 7.53 -18.86
N ARG A 748 48.53 7.14 -17.66
CA ARG A 748 49.95 6.98 -17.31
C ARG A 748 50.39 5.51 -17.15
N ALA A 749 49.43 4.59 -17.09
CA ALA A 749 49.65 3.15 -16.93
C ALA A 749 49.54 2.47 -18.31
#